data_AF-A0AAW1R1D6-F1
#
_entry.id   AF-A0AAW1R1D6-F1
#
_cell.length_a   1.000
_cell.length_b   1.000
_cell.length_c   1.000
_cell.angle_alpha   90.00
_cell.angle_beta   90.00
_cell.angle_gamma   90.00
#
_symmetry.space_group_name_H-M   'P 1'
#
loop_
_entity.id
_entity.type
_entity.pdbx_description
1 polymer ?
#
loop_
_entity_poly.entity_id
_entity_poly.type
_entity_poly.pdbx_seq_one_letter_code
_entity_poly.pdbx_strand_id
1 'polypeptide(L)'
;MPDNAPALAAYRVRLWELPAFAGVGALLGAVSAAFVAVNANLIYSARQRWISPTSRFRRMSEVVFLAALTAAVWLSLCYASPCAPTPPPRRQAALAPAPIPSSLYMFGEYSLYPQLWCPPGYYSQYGQLFFAPSRLTLRRTVGVDAVSAEDRASDTLFNLRALSLYAMATTVMLTLTYGAGAALGVVTPTLQVGAVAGLLMCHLVRAAAAAAGYAGAPASLPVYGVVGAGATLSGCLRYKATAVLITVEATGAWSLIVPVVISVFAAELVADRLSSGLFDAYLHLACTPFLADPGAAPGVAYACDRLSVADVMATGVHALPPVIAVAEVVHALSGTTFSTFPVTEEVDLAARAGAEFHVLGIIERQTLLKMLLQRIGLVPGPGGQAAILGALSAGDLAAWVDLRPFMFRSPLLVQGGASLTRALVLFRGLGLRHLLVAPQDPRSVGIITRKDLTLENAQLVLAQQLPWLFFIALFTYIDRSNLSFAALTMKADLHLSNTTYGTGAAVCEGGYSAVASATALSQVIGAPLAAALLMMDGERHEHADRHARSKTTSSGQLGWHGELAPVVFGICWFLVETSIYGILFWTPLLLEALLTHNFDGTHPTTHTTDSKTLALANAEIALLSVAVFAPAAAIMNGNSFLSKRSQERNWHGGVLVVISGIAFLVLPTAIFRGGVVAGFIMLIIAAAGAWAVHGPLWSWPASFLVGPAKSSGIACYNTCGAAGGFVGPYLIGYLSDRYGGFAPPMFLLGAFNVLAGLKIIDTVRVLVREN
;
A
#
# COMPACT_ATOMS: atom_id res chain seq x y z
N MET A 1 22.18 16.62 51.50
CA MET A 1 21.27 16.62 50.32
C MET A 1 21.95 17.45 49.25
N PRO A 2 22.63 16.85 48.25
CA PRO A 2 23.41 17.62 47.29
C PRO A 2 22.64 17.87 45.98
N ASP A 3 22.49 19.16 45.67
CA ASP A 3 22.60 19.88 44.39
C ASP A 3 22.85 19.08 43.09
N ASN A 4 21.92 18.19 42.70
CA ASN A 4 21.92 17.54 41.37
C ASN A 4 21.10 18.30 40.30
N ALA A 5 20.94 19.62 40.44
CA ALA A 5 20.10 20.42 39.54
C ALA A 5 20.85 21.43 38.64
N PRO A 6 21.83 21.02 37.79
CA PRO A 6 22.20 21.86 36.63
C PRO A 6 21.90 21.24 35.25
N ALA A 7 21.48 19.97 35.15
CA ALA A 7 21.32 19.30 33.84
C ALA A 7 20.01 19.63 33.08
N LEU A 8 18.96 20.09 33.78
CA LEU A 8 17.62 20.25 33.21
C LEU A 8 17.36 21.58 32.46
N ALA A 9 18.32 22.52 32.44
CA ALA A 9 18.14 23.86 31.85
C ALA A 9 18.61 24.00 30.37
N ALA A 10 18.97 22.91 29.68
CA ALA A 10 19.93 22.96 28.57
C ALA A 10 19.38 23.06 27.13
N TYR A 11 18.11 22.80 26.86
CA TYR A 11 17.55 22.84 25.49
C TYR A 11 16.30 23.73 25.43
N ARG A 12 16.45 24.95 24.92
CA ARG A 12 15.31 25.86 24.68
C ARG A 12 14.81 25.68 23.25
N VAL A 13 13.65 25.05 23.12
CA VAL A 13 12.92 24.94 21.85
C VAL A 13 11.86 26.04 21.81
N ARG A 14 11.79 26.79 20.72
CA ARG A 14 10.75 27.80 20.50
C ARG A 14 9.69 27.28 19.55
N LEU A 15 8.45 27.74 19.72
CA LEU A 15 7.31 27.25 18.95
C LEU A 15 7.46 27.48 17.43
N TRP A 16 8.08 28.59 17.02
CA TRP A 16 8.32 28.90 15.61
C TRP A 16 9.34 27.96 14.95
N GLU A 17 10.15 27.22 15.72
CA GLU A 17 11.13 26.27 15.20
C GLU A 17 10.47 24.94 14.75
N LEU A 18 9.21 24.67 15.13
CA LEU A 18 8.52 23.41 14.81
C LEU A 18 8.39 23.14 13.30
N PRO A 19 7.94 24.09 12.44
CA PRO A 19 7.94 23.89 10.99
C PRO A 19 9.34 23.71 10.41
N ALA A 20 10.35 24.38 11.01
CA ALA A 20 11.73 24.23 10.59
C ALA A 20 12.26 22.82 10.87
N PHE A 21 11.91 22.19 12.01
CA PHE A 21 12.26 20.79 12.28
C PHE A 21 11.63 19.82 11.27
N ALA A 22 10.37 20.06 10.88
CA ALA A 22 9.72 19.28 9.83
C ALA A 22 10.42 19.45 8.48
N GLY A 23 10.79 20.68 8.10
CA GLY A 23 11.54 20.96 6.87
C GLY A 23 12.94 20.33 6.84
N VAL A 24 13.67 20.40 7.95
CA VAL A 24 14.96 19.71 8.11
C VAL A 24 14.79 18.20 8.01
N GLY A 25 13.76 17.65 8.66
CA GLY A 25 13.36 16.25 8.54
C GLY A 25 13.14 15.85 7.07
N ALA A 26 12.30 16.58 6.36
CA ALA A 26 11.98 16.33 4.94
C ALA A 26 13.24 16.31 4.04
N LEU A 27 14.13 17.31 4.18
CA LEU A 27 15.35 17.40 3.38
C LEU A 27 16.32 16.25 3.68
N LEU A 28 16.56 15.97 4.97
CA LEU A 28 17.45 14.87 5.36
C LEU A 28 16.86 13.50 5.03
N GLY A 29 15.53 13.37 5.04
CA GLY A 29 14.80 12.21 4.55
C GLY A 29 15.07 11.96 3.06
N ALA A 30 14.99 13.00 2.23
CA ALA A 30 15.30 12.89 0.79
C ALA A 30 16.76 12.49 0.54
N VAL A 31 17.72 13.08 1.26
CA VAL A 31 19.14 12.72 1.17
C VAL A 31 19.37 11.27 1.58
N SER A 32 18.70 10.81 2.63
CA SER A 32 18.80 9.43 3.12
C SER A 32 18.18 8.43 2.14
N ALA A 33 17.07 8.80 1.49
CA ALA A 33 16.45 7.97 0.44
C ALA A 33 17.37 7.84 -0.78
N ALA A 34 18.03 8.93 -1.19
CA ALA A 34 19.03 8.90 -2.25
C ALA A 34 20.22 7.99 -1.89
N PHE A 35 20.70 8.06 -0.64
CA PHE A 35 21.71 7.14 -0.12
C PHE A 35 21.28 5.66 -0.26
N VAL A 36 20.05 5.32 0.17
CA VAL A 36 19.55 3.93 0.06
C VAL A 36 19.43 3.50 -1.40
N ALA A 37 18.87 4.35 -2.26
CA ALA A 37 18.72 4.05 -3.68
C ALA A 37 20.08 3.82 -4.37
N VAL A 38 21.08 4.64 -4.10
CA VAL A 38 22.44 4.46 -4.65
C VAL A 38 23.08 3.18 -4.10
N ASN A 39 22.99 2.93 -2.80
CA ASN A 39 23.58 1.73 -2.20
C ASN A 39 22.92 0.43 -2.72
N ALA A 40 21.59 0.36 -2.70
CA ALA A 40 20.83 -0.83 -3.07
C ALA A 40 20.80 -1.08 -4.59
N ASN A 41 20.69 -0.04 -5.42
CA ASN A 41 20.56 -0.24 -6.87
C ASN A 41 21.91 -0.23 -7.60
N LEU A 42 22.81 0.70 -7.24
CA LEU A 42 24.07 0.88 -7.96
C LEU A 42 25.20 0.05 -7.34
N ILE A 43 25.47 0.23 -6.05
CA ILE A 43 26.62 -0.42 -5.41
C ILE A 43 26.41 -1.94 -5.31
N TYR A 44 25.23 -2.38 -4.87
CA TYR A 44 24.94 -3.80 -4.79
C TYR A 44 24.97 -4.49 -6.17
N SER A 45 24.39 -3.88 -7.21
CA SER A 45 24.42 -4.47 -8.56
C SER A 45 25.84 -4.52 -9.13
N ALA A 46 26.67 -3.50 -8.88
CA ALA A 46 28.09 -3.52 -9.22
C ALA A 46 28.82 -4.66 -8.47
N ARG A 47 28.60 -4.79 -7.15
CA ARG A 47 29.17 -5.89 -6.37
C ARG A 47 28.80 -7.26 -6.92
N GLN A 48 27.52 -7.49 -7.23
CA GLN A 48 27.07 -8.77 -7.77
C GLN A 48 27.73 -9.10 -9.13
N ARG A 49 28.05 -8.09 -9.95
CA ARG A 49 28.75 -8.28 -11.24
C ARG A 49 30.24 -8.55 -11.08
N TRP A 50 30.93 -7.81 -10.21
CA TRP A 50 32.40 -7.80 -10.14
C TRP A 50 32.97 -8.69 -9.01
N ILE A 51 32.25 -8.78 -7.89
CA ILE A 51 32.62 -9.48 -6.67
C ILE A 51 31.67 -10.65 -6.49
N SER A 52 32.02 -11.78 -7.12
CA SER A 52 31.22 -13.01 -6.99
C SER A 52 31.05 -13.39 -5.51
N PRO A 53 29.83 -13.69 -5.04
CA PRO A 53 29.55 -14.08 -3.67
C PRO A 53 30.28 -15.37 -3.25
N THR A 54 30.71 -16.20 -4.21
CA THR A 54 31.40 -17.48 -3.96
C THR A 54 32.89 -17.31 -3.69
N SER A 55 33.52 -16.23 -4.17
CA SER A 55 34.97 -16.02 -4.03
C SER A 55 35.31 -15.31 -2.72
N ARG A 56 35.74 -16.08 -1.72
CA ARG A 56 36.20 -15.55 -0.42
C ARG A 56 37.35 -14.54 -0.57
N PHE A 57 38.26 -14.80 -1.50
CA PHE A 57 39.43 -13.93 -1.75
C PHE A 57 39.02 -12.54 -2.25
N ARG A 58 38.10 -12.45 -3.23
CA ARG A 58 37.63 -11.16 -3.76
C ARG A 58 36.90 -10.32 -2.72
N ARG A 59 36.10 -10.96 -1.86
CA ARG A 59 35.41 -10.29 -0.75
C ARG A 59 36.41 -9.76 0.30
N MET A 60 37.43 -10.56 0.63
CA MET A 60 38.48 -10.13 1.56
C MET A 60 39.30 -8.98 0.98
N SER A 61 39.68 -9.04 -0.30
CA SER A 61 40.43 -7.96 -0.95
C SER A 61 39.62 -6.67 -1.03
N GLU A 62 38.30 -6.75 -1.23
CA GLU A 62 37.41 -5.58 -1.19
C GLU A 62 37.45 -4.91 0.19
N VAL A 63 37.30 -5.68 1.27
CA VAL A 63 37.31 -5.14 2.63
C VAL A 63 38.66 -4.47 2.95
N VAL A 64 39.77 -5.12 2.59
CA VAL A 64 41.12 -4.56 2.76
C VAL A 64 41.29 -3.26 1.97
N PHE A 65 40.81 -3.24 0.72
CA PHE A 65 40.84 -2.05 -0.12
C PHE A 65 40.01 -0.90 0.46
N LEU A 66 38.77 -1.17 0.90
CA LEU A 66 37.90 -0.18 1.52
C LEU A 66 38.51 0.35 2.84
N ALA A 67 39.14 -0.51 3.64
CA ALA A 67 39.84 -0.08 4.85
C ALA A 67 41.05 0.82 4.54
N ALA A 68 41.86 0.47 3.54
CA ALA A 68 42.97 1.30 3.10
C ALA A 68 42.48 2.64 2.51
N LEU A 69 41.41 2.62 1.71
CA LEU A 69 40.81 3.80 1.10
C LEU A 69 40.24 4.76 2.16
N THR A 70 39.51 4.24 3.14
CA THR A 70 38.96 5.05 4.25
C THR A 70 40.07 5.69 5.07
N ALA A 71 41.13 4.93 5.42
CA ALA A 71 42.30 5.46 6.12
C ALA A 71 43.01 6.55 5.30
N ALA A 72 43.23 6.31 4.01
CA ALA A 72 43.89 7.27 3.12
C ALA A 72 43.10 8.58 3.00
N VAL A 73 41.77 8.50 2.84
CA VAL A 73 40.91 9.69 2.75
C VAL A 73 40.89 10.46 4.08
N TRP A 74 40.76 9.78 5.22
CA TRP A 74 40.73 10.42 6.54
C TRP A 74 42.06 11.11 6.86
N LEU A 75 43.19 10.45 6.59
CA LEU A 75 44.53 11.02 6.79
C LEU A 75 44.80 12.19 5.85
N SER A 76 44.40 12.07 4.57
CA SER A 76 44.57 13.16 3.59
C SER A 76 43.79 14.40 3.98
N LEU A 77 42.56 14.23 4.47
CA LEU A 77 41.76 15.34 4.98
C LEU A 77 42.39 15.94 6.23
N CYS A 78 42.83 15.15 7.20
CA CYS A 78 43.52 15.67 8.39
C CYS A 78 44.83 16.41 8.04
N TYR A 79 45.56 15.93 7.03
CA TYR A 79 46.79 16.57 6.53
C TYR A 79 46.50 17.90 5.84
N ALA A 80 45.45 17.98 5.03
CA ALA A 80 45.00 19.20 4.37
C ALA A 80 44.25 20.18 5.31
N SER A 81 44.24 19.91 6.61
CA SER A 81 43.49 20.71 7.58
C SER A 81 44.10 22.09 7.78
N PRO A 82 43.29 23.16 7.79
CA PRO A 82 43.75 24.46 8.27
C PRO A 82 44.06 24.40 9.77
N CYS A 83 45.11 25.12 10.18
CA CYS A 83 45.54 25.25 11.57
C CYS A 83 44.89 26.47 12.21
N ALA A 84 44.39 26.32 13.44
CA ALA A 84 43.81 27.41 14.22
C ALA A 84 44.48 27.51 15.60
N PRO A 85 44.62 28.70 16.20
CA PRO A 85 45.28 28.85 17.49
C PRO A 85 44.48 28.17 18.59
N THR A 86 45.16 27.44 19.48
CA THR A 86 44.49 26.78 20.61
C THR A 86 43.97 27.82 21.61
N PRO A 87 42.73 27.71 22.11
CA PRO A 87 42.20 28.63 23.12
C PRO A 87 43.02 28.55 24.42
N PRO A 88 43.03 29.60 25.28
CA PRO A 88 43.85 29.62 26.49
C PRO A 88 43.48 28.49 27.47
N PRO A 89 44.42 28.03 28.32
CA PRO A 89 44.25 26.83 29.18
C PRO A 89 43.02 26.86 30.09
N ARG A 90 42.61 28.05 30.56
CA ARG A 90 41.38 28.22 31.37
C ARG A 90 40.11 27.83 30.60
N ARG A 91 40.03 28.15 29.30
CA ARG A 91 38.91 27.72 28.44
C ARG A 91 39.00 26.24 28.07
N GLN A 92 40.21 25.71 27.91
CA GLN A 92 40.40 24.27 27.67
C GLN A 92 39.93 23.42 28.86
N ALA A 93 40.25 23.84 30.09
CA ALA A 93 39.80 23.16 31.30
C ALA A 93 38.27 23.25 31.52
N ALA A 94 37.63 24.32 31.08
CA ALA A 94 36.17 24.49 31.14
C ALA A 94 35.41 23.63 30.09
N LEU A 95 36.08 23.24 29.00
CA LEU A 95 35.53 22.43 27.90
C LEU A 95 36.03 20.98 27.92
N ALA A 96 36.84 20.61 28.91
CA ALA A 96 37.38 19.27 29.06
C ALA A 96 36.25 18.32 29.50
N PRO A 97 35.94 17.26 28.73
CA PRO A 97 34.98 16.26 29.17
C PRO A 97 35.47 15.61 30.47
N ALA A 98 34.54 15.15 31.30
CA ALA A 98 34.87 14.33 32.48
C ALA A 98 35.79 13.17 32.05
N PRO A 99 36.88 12.88 32.79
CA PRO A 99 37.84 11.86 32.39
C PRO A 99 37.15 10.50 32.25
N ILE A 100 37.08 10.01 31.01
CA ILE A 100 36.60 8.65 30.72
C ILE A 100 37.77 7.71 30.99
N PRO A 101 37.60 6.61 31.75
CA PRO A 101 38.70 5.72 32.09
C PRO A 101 39.42 5.21 30.84
N SER A 102 40.75 5.30 30.87
CA SER A 102 41.70 4.96 29.80
C SER A 102 41.70 3.48 29.40
N SER A 103 40.94 2.63 30.09
CA SER A 103 40.82 1.19 29.80
C SER A 103 39.98 0.86 28.55
N LEU A 104 39.28 1.84 27.94
CA LEU A 104 38.41 1.62 26.78
C LEU A 104 39.03 2.00 25.43
N TYR A 105 40.27 2.53 25.39
CA TYR A 105 40.88 3.08 24.18
C TYR A 105 42.32 2.59 23.97
N MET A 106 42.61 2.13 22.74
CA MET A 106 43.93 1.64 22.32
C MET A 106 45.01 2.75 22.21
N PHE A 107 44.62 4.03 22.23
CA PHE A 107 45.51 5.18 22.00
C PHE A 107 45.19 6.38 22.93
N GLY A 108 45.37 6.23 24.24
CA GLY A 108 45.45 7.35 25.19
C GLY A 108 44.24 8.32 25.28
N GLU A 109 44.47 9.48 25.91
CA GLU A 109 43.47 10.56 26.05
C GLU A 109 43.28 11.33 24.73
N TYR A 110 42.06 11.32 24.16
CA TYR A 110 41.73 12.07 22.95
C TYR A 110 41.41 13.54 23.27
N SER A 111 42.34 14.45 22.96
CA SER A 111 42.12 15.89 23.09
C SER A 111 41.01 16.42 22.15
N LEU A 112 40.28 17.45 22.60
CA LEU A 112 39.33 18.20 21.78
C LEU A 112 40.04 19.08 20.73
N TYR A 113 41.30 19.43 20.96
CA TYR A 113 42.13 20.27 20.10
C TYR A 113 43.41 19.51 19.71
N PRO A 114 43.34 18.55 18.77
CA PRO A 114 44.51 17.77 18.37
C PRO A 114 45.48 18.62 17.53
N GLN A 115 46.77 18.64 17.89
CA GLN A 115 47.80 19.41 17.17
C GLN A 115 48.07 18.84 15.76
N LEU A 116 48.22 17.52 15.62
CA LEU A 116 48.58 16.84 14.37
C LEU A 116 49.77 17.53 13.66
N TRP A 117 49.64 17.89 12.38
CA TRP A 117 50.67 18.53 11.56
C TRP A 117 50.74 20.06 11.72
N CYS A 118 50.09 20.63 12.75
CA CYS A 118 50.14 22.06 13.00
C CYS A 118 51.34 22.48 13.87
N PRO A 119 51.83 23.73 13.73
CA PRO A 119 52.85 24.30 14.62
C PRO A 119 52.44 24.25 16.09
N PRO A 120 53.39 24.23 17.05
CA PRO A 120 53.09 24.23 18.47
C PRO A 120 52.23 25.46 18.85
N GLY A 121 51.16 25.24 19.62
CA GLY A 121 50.16 26.26 19.97
C GLY A 121 48.99 26.40 18.97
N TYR A 122 48.97 25.59 17.91
CA TYR A 122 47.87 25.49 16.95
C TYR A 122 47.28 24.07 16.94
N TYR A 123 46.00 23.95 16.57
CA TYR A 123 45.30 22.68 16.40
C TYR A 123 44.74 22.51 14.98
N SER A 124 44.57 21.26 14.58
CA SER A 124 43.95 20.86 13.32
C SER A 124 42.43 20.89 13.43
N GLN A 125 41.79 21.78 12.67
CA GLN A 125 40.32 21.93 12.66
C GLN A 125 39.61 20.64 12.19
N TYR A 126 40.12 19.97 11.15
CA TYR A 126 39.53 18.73 10.65
C TYR A 126 39.85 17.55 11.58
N GLY A 127 41.00 17.58 12.25
CA GLY A 127 41.39 16.57 13.25
C GLY A 127 40.36 16.41 14.37
N GLN A 128 39.60 17.46 14.71
CA GLN A 128 38.56 17.40 15.74
C GLN A 128 37.42 16.42 15.41
N LEU A 129 37.12 16.22 14.12
CA LEU A 129 36.05 15.36 13.62
C LEU A 129 36.59 14.04 13.04
N PHE A 130 37.62 14.11 12.19
CA PHE A 130 38.15 12.97 11.44
C PHE A 130 39.13 12.11 12.23
N PHE A 131 39.86 12.67 13.21
CA PHE A 131 40.85 11.94 14.00
C PHE A 131 40.30 11.48 15.37
N ALA A 132 38.99 11.59 15.57
CA ALA A 132 38.31 11.17 16.79
C ALA A 132 37.48 9.89 16.55
N PRO A 133 37.42 8.96 17.53
CA PRO A 133 36.50 7.85 17.52
C PRO A 133 35.05 8.29 17.30
N SER A 134 34.28 7.54 16.51
CA SER A 134 32.93 7.92 16.09
C SER A 134 31.99 8.31 17.24
N ARG A 135 32.06 7.57 18.36
CA ARG A 135 31.26 7.87 19.55
C ARG A 135 31.58 9.24 20.15
N LEU A 136 32.85 9.63 20.18
CA LEU A 136 33.29 10.93 20.69
C LEU A 136 32.87 12.05 19.74
N THR A 137 33.01 11.85 18.43
CA THR A 137 32.55 12.82 17.43
C THR A 137 31.05 13.08 17.56
N LEU A 138 30.23 12.03 17.74
CA LEU A 138 28.79 12.18 17.95
C LEU A 138 28.47 13.03 19.20
N ARG A 139 29.06 12.69 20.35
CA ARG A 139 28.85 13.44 21.62
C ARG A 139 29.27 14.90 21.51
N ARG A 140 30.39 15.18 20.82
CA ARG A 140 30.89 16.54 20.56
C ARG A 140 29.94 17.33 19.65
N THR A 141 29.42 16.72 18.58
CA THR A 141 28.48 17.39 17.65
C THR A 141 27.12 17.70 18.28
N VAL A 142 26.69 16.89 19.25
CA VAL A 142 25.40 17.02 19.94
C VAL A 142 25.50 17.87 21.22
N GLY A 143 26.70 18.21 21.67
CA GLY A 143 26.93 19.13 22.78
C GLY A 143 26.67 18.56 24.18
N VAL A 144 26.75 17.23 24.35
CA VAL A 144 26.44 16.53 25.63
C VAL A 144 27.42 16.91 26.76
N ASP A 145 28.67 17.24 26.43
CA ASP A 145 29.73 17.49 27.42
C ASP A 145 30.05 19.00 27.62
N ALA A 146 29.30 19.93 27.01
CA ALA A 146 29.54 21.37 27.13
C ALA A 146 28.92 21.96 28.41
N VAL A 147 29.53 21.67 29.56
CA VAL A 147 29.19 22.25 30.87
C VAL A 147 29.90 23.61 31.03
N SER A 148 29.30 24.67 30.46
CA SER A 148 29.26 26.01 31.05
C SER A 148 28.28 26.88 30.26
N ALA A 149 27.51 27.70 30.96
CA ALA A 149 26.48 28.56 30.39
C ALA A 149 27.03 29.81 29.66
N GLU A 150 28.28 30.19 29.89
CA GLU A 150 28.86 31.45 29.37
C GLU A 150 29.40 31.37 27.93
N ASP A 151 29.82 30.20 27.45
CA ASP A 151 30.41 30.05 26.10
C ASP A 151 29.48 29.31 25.10
N ARG A 152 28.22 29.02 25.45
CA ARG A 152 27.19 28.50 24.49
C ARG A 152 26.84 29.51 23.39
N ALA A 153 27.34 30.74 23.50
CA ALA A 153 27.22 31.80 22.51
C ALA A 153 28.31 31.80 21.42
N SER A 154 29.36 30.96 21.53
CA SER A 154 30.35 30.85 20.45
C SER A 154 29.82 29.94 19.34
N ASP A 155 29.26 30.55 18.31
CA ASP A 155 28.77 29.97 17.04
C ASP A 155 29.84 29.19 16.22
N THR A 156 30.96 28.79 16.79
CA THR A 156 32.20 28.48 16.05
C THR A 156 33.01 27.28 16.58
N LEU A 157 32.41 26.34 17.34
CA LEU A 157 33.15 25.14 17.77
C LEU A 157 33.69 24.34 16.56
N PHE A 158 32.93 24.30 15.47
CA PHE A 158 33.32 23.64 14.24
C PHE A 158 33.24 24.60 13.05
N ASN A 159 34.25 24.57 12.19
CA ASN A 159 34.25 25.32 10.94
C ASN A 159 33.21 24.73 9.96
N LEU A 160 32.45 25.57 9.28
CA LEU A 160 31.46 25.16 8.27
C LEU A 160 32.08 24.28 7.17
N ARG A 161 33.33 24.57 6.76
CA ARG A 161 34.06 23.75 5.79
C ARG A 161 34.40 22.35 6.34
N ALA A 162 34.71 22.26 7.62
CA ALA A 162 34.99 20.97 8.28
C ALA A 162 33.72 20.12 8.36
N LEU A 163 32.58 20.74 8.73
CA LEU A 163 31.28 20.07 8.81
C LEU A 163 30.81 19.57 7.43
N SER A 164 30.92 20.40 6.38
CA SER A 164 30.51 20.01 5.03
C SER A 164 31.35 18.88 4.45
N LEU A 165 32.69 18.96 4.61
CA LEU A 165 33.60 17.89 4.19
C LEU A 165 33.34 16.59 4.95
N TYR A 166 33.12 16.66 6.28
CA TYR A 166 32.83 15.49 7.09
C TYR A 166 31.50 14.83 6.70
N ALA A 167 30.43 15.62 6.53
CA ALA A 167 29.14 15.10 6.09
C ALA A 167 29.25 14.40 4.73
N MET A 168 29.91 15.03 3.75
CA MET A 168 30.08 14.48 2.40
C MET A 168 30.96 13.21 2.41
N ALA A 169 32.16 13.28 2.99
CA ALA A 169 33.10 12.15 3.02
C ALA A 169 32.52 10.95 3.77
N THR A 170 31.85 11.19 4.90
CA THR A 170 31.23 10.11 5.69
C THR A 170 30.04 9.51 4.96
N THR A 171 29.20 10.30 4.28
CA THR A 171 28.08 9.77 3.49
C THR A 171 28.56 8.92 2.32
N VAL A 172 29.58 9.37 1.58
CA VAL A 172 30.18 8.61 0.48
C VAL A 172 30.80 7.31 0.99
N MET A 173 31.62 7.37 2.04
CA MET A 173 32.24 6.16 2.60
C MET A 173 31.22 5.21 3.22
N LEU A 174 30.16 5.72 3.86
CA LEU A 174 29.06 4.89 4.35
C LEU A 174 28.38 4.14 3.19
N THR A 175 28.16 4.83 2.06
CA THR A 175 27.57 4.23 0.84
C THR A 175 28.46 3.14 0.26
N LEU A 176 29.79 3.32 0.30
CA LEU A 176 30.75 2.34 -0.23
C LEU A 176 30.96 1.16 0.73
N THR A 177 30.99 1.41 2.04
CA THR A 177 31.31 0.39 3.05
C THR A 177 30.11 -0.49 3.40
N TYR A 178 28.89 0.05 3.40
CA TYR A 178 27.70 -0.72 3.73
C TYR A 178 27.41 -1.78 2.65
N GLY A 179 27.27 -3.04 3.06
CA GLY A 179 27.13 -4.20 2.19
C GLY A 179 28.46 -4.89 1.82
N ALA A 180 29.61 -4.41 2.33
CA ALA A 180 30.87 -5.13 2.22
C ALA A 180 30.82 -6.46 3.00
N GLY A 181 31.69 -7.41 2.65
CA GLY A 181 31.74 -8.74 3.27
C GLY A 181 32.22 -8.81 4.74
N ALA A 182 32.04 -7.74 5.53
CA ALA A 182 32.46 -7.63 6.91
C ALA A 182 31.26 -7.36 7.85
N ALA A 183 31.39 -7.73 9.12
CA ALA A 183 30.40 -7.41 10.14
C ALA A 183 30.46 -5.92 10.49
N LEU A 184 29.60 -5.11 9.85
CA LEU A 184 29.56 -3.66 10.01
C LEU A 184 28.20 -3.20 10.52
N GLY A 185 28.18 -2.14 11.33
CA GLY A 185 26.96 -1.49 11.81
C GLY A 185 26.69 -0.17 11.10
N VAL A 186 25.41 0.13 10.82
CA VAL A 186 24.99 1.34 10.10
C VAL A 186 24.46 2.46 11.01
N VAL A 187 23.98 2.12 12.21
CA VAL A 187 23.28 3.05 13.12
C VAL A 187 24.16 4.22 13.59
N THR A 188 25.38 3.94 14.07
CA THR A 188 26.26 5.01 14.56
C THR A 188 26.71 5.95 13.43
N PRO A 189 27.19 5.47 12.28
CA PRO A 189 27.54 6.34 11.15
C PRO A 189 26.39 7.22 10.66
N THR A 190 25.15 6.70 10.57
CA THR A 190 24.00 7.50 10.12
C THR A 190 23.61 8.56 11.14
N LEU A 191 23.67 8.26 12.45
CA LEU A 191 23.48 9.26 13.50
C LEU A 191 24.52 10.39 13.40
N GLN A 192 25.78 10.07 13.12
CA GLN A 192 26.84 11.08 12.97
C GLN A 192 26.65 11.95 11.74
N VAL A 193 26.35 11.33 10.59
CA VAL A 193 26.05 12.06 9.35
C VAL A 193 24.87 12.99 9.57
N GLY A 194 23.80 12.49 10.19
CA GLY A 194 22.62 13.29 10.52
C GLY A 194 22.91 14.40 11.52
N ALA A 195 23.74 14.15 12.53
CA ALA A 195 24.13 15.19 13.50
C ALA A 195 24.84 16.35 12.82
N VAL A 196 25.84 16.05 11.98
CA VAL A 196 26.58 17.07 11.24
C VAL A 196 25.71 17.76 10.19
N ALA A 197 24.87 17.02 9.46
CA ALA A 197 23.94 17.59 8.49
C ALA A 197 22.88 18.48 9.16
N GLY A 198 22.43 18.12 10.37
CA GLY A 198 21.56 18.92 11.20
C GLY A 198 22.21 20.26 11.61
N LEU A 199 23.49 20.24 11.99
CA LEU A 199 24.25 21.48 12.25
C LEU A 199 24.33 22.37 11.01
N LEU A 200 24.59 21.79 9.83
CA LEU A 200 24.59 22.52 8.55
C LEU A 200 23.21 23.13 8.25
N MET A 201 22.14 22.38 8.46
CA MET A 201 20.78 22.90 8.31
C MET A 201 20.46 24.00 9.31
N CYS A 202 21.00 23.95 10.53
CA CYS A 202 20.81 25.02 11.51
C CYS A 202 21.33 26.37 10.99
N HIS A 203 22.50 26.39 10.33
CA HIS A 203 23.01 27.61 9.71
C HIS A 203 22.07 28.15 8.61
N LEU A 204 21.47 27.28 7.80
CA LEU A 204 20.47 27.68 6.81
C LEU A 204 19.18 28.20 7.46
N VAL A 205 18.69 27.52 8.50
CA VAL A 205 17.50 27.96 9.25
C VAL A 205 17.74 29.30 9.91
N ARG A 206 18.93 29.56 10.47
CA ARG A 206 19.31 30.86 11.02
C ARG A 206 19.32 31.95 9.95
N ALA A 207 19.89 31.66 8.77
CA ALA A 207 19.89 32.59 7.65
C ALA A 207 18.46 32.90 7.16
N ALA A 208 17.60 31.88 7.05
CA ALA A 208 16.21 32.04 6.67
C ALA A 208 15.38 32.80 7.74
N ALA A 209 15.62 32.51 9.02
CA ALA A 209 14.98 33.19 10.13
C ALA A 209 15.37 34.67 10.19
N ALA A 210 16.65 34.99 9.93
CA ALA A 210 17.12 36.37 9.83
C ALA A 210 16.43 37.11 8.67
N ALA A 211 16.30 36.47 7.50
CA ALA A 211 15.60 37.03 6.34
C ALA A 211 14.10 37.25 6.60
N ALA A 212 13.48 36.40 7.42
CA ALA A 212 12.06 36.49 7.80
C ALA A 212 11.79 37.42 9.01
N GLY A 213 12.80 38.16 9.50
CA GLY A 213 12.64 39.13 10.59
C GLY A 213 12.76 38.56 12.01
N TYR A 214 13.17 37.29 12.17
CA TYR A 214 13.34 36.62 13.46
C TYR A 214 14.79 36.73 14.02
N ALA A 215 15.51 37.81 13.69
CA ALA A 215 16.93 37.97 14.02
C ALA A 215 17.25 37.99 15.53
N GLY A 216 16.28 38.34 16.39
CA GLY A 216 16.45 38.41 17.85
C GLY A 216 16.40 37.04 18.58
N ALA A 217 16.17 35.94 17.87
CA ALA A 217 15.95 34.62 18.46
C ALA A 217 16.71 33.53 17.67
N PRO A 218 18.05 33.42 17.80
CA PRO A 218 18.82 32.43 17.04
C PRO A 218 18.47 31.00 17.48
N ALA A 219 18.29 30.12 16.50
CA ALA A 219 18.16 28.67 16.70
C ALA A 219 19.45 28.09 17.31
N SER A 220 19.34 27.06 18.13
CA SER A 220 20.52 26.45 18.80
C SER A 220 21.11 25.31 17.97
N LEU A 221 22.42 25.36 17.69
CA LEU A 221 23.12 24.32 16.91
C LEU A 221 22.94 22.89 17.49
N PRO A 222 23.17 22.65 18.80
CA PRO A 222 23.08 21.31 19.37
C PRO A 222 21.70 20.65 19.20
N VAL A 223 20.61 21.44 19.27
CA VAL A 223 19.24 20.94 19.07
C VAL A 223 19.06 20.41 17.66
N TYR A 224 19.51 21.18 16.66
CA TYR A 224 19.43 20.77 15.26
C TYR A 224 20.36 19.59 14.95
N GLY A 225 21.47 19.44 15.68
CA GLY A 225 22.29 18.23 15.63
C GLY A 225 21.52 16.97 16.06
N VAL A 226 20.82 17.01 17.19
CA VAL A 226 19.97 15.86 17.64
C VAL A 226 18.84 15.59 16.65
N VAL A 227 18.16 16.64 16.20
CA VAL A 227 17.05 16.57 15.24
C VAL A 227 17.50 15.96 13.91
N GLY A 228 18.67 16.35 13.41
CA GLY A 228 19.25 15.83 12.18
C GLY A 228 19.70 14.37 12.33
N ALA A 229 20.28 13.99 13.48
CA ALA A 229 20.68 12.62 13.77
C ALA A 229 19.48 11.66 13.66
N GLY A 230 18.36 12.01 14.30
CA GLY A 230 17.13 11.21 14.23
C GLY A 230 16.51 11.18 12.84
N ALA A 231 16.44 12.33 12.15
CA ALA A 231 15.89 12.43 10.80
C ALA A 231 16.64 11.54 9.80
N THR A 232 17.97 11.58 9.78
CA THR A 232 18.79 10.74 8.89
C THR A 232 18.71 9.25 9.28
N LEU A 233 18.68 8.91 10.57
CA LEU A 233 18.53 7.53 11.01
C LEU A 233 17.19 6.93 10.53
N SER A 234 16.07 7.61 10.75
CA SER A 234 14.75 7.13 10.27
C SER A 234 14.65 7.17 8.74
N GLY A 235 15.23 8.20 8.12
CA GLY A 235 15.36 8.34 6.67
C GLY A 235 16.18 7.22 6.01
N CYS A 236 17.01 6.49 6.74
CA CYS A 236 17.70 5.30 6.23
C CYS A 236 16.96 4.00 6.59
N LEU A 237 16.49 3.88 7.84
CA LEU A 237 16.02 2.61 8.40
C LEU A 237 14.51 2.39 8.39
N ARG A 238 13.68 3.44 8.26
CA ARG A 238 12.20 3.38 8.29
C ARG A 238 11.60 2.85 9.60
N TYR A 239 12.23 3.18 10.73
CA TYR A 239 11.77 2.76 12.06
C TYR A 239 11.44 3.97 12.95
N LYS A 240 10.27 4.58 12.79
CA LYS A 240 9.87 5.83 13.50
C LYS A 240 10.11 5.80 15.01
N ALA A 241 9.43 4.91 15.73
CA ALA A 241 9.47 4.89 17.19
C ALA A 241 10.87 4.52 17.72
N THR A 242 11.48 3.49 17.13
CA THR A 242 12.80 3.01 17.52
C THR A 242 13.90 4.02 17.20
N ALA A 243 13.82 4.73 16.07
CA ALA A 243 14.78 5.77 15.71
C ALA A 243 14.72 6.96 16.67
N VAL A 244 13.52 7.39 17.07
CA VAL A 244 13.34 8.43 18.11
C VAL A 244 14.01 7.99 19.41
N LEU A 245 13.71 6.77 19.88
CA LEU A 245 14.25 6.24 21.13
C LEU A 245 15.78 6.15 21.08
N ILE A 246 16.34 5.51 20.04
CA ILE A 246 17.79 5.40 19.85
C ILE A 246 18.45 6.77 19.85
N THR A 247 17.87 7.74 19.14
CA THR A 247 18.43 9.09 19.04
C THR A 247 18.46 9.77 20.41
N VAL A 248 17.35 9.71 21.15
CA VAL A 248 17.25 10.36 22.46
C VAL A 248 18.11 9.67 23.51
N GLU A 249 18.15 8.33 23.53
CA GLU A 249 19.00 7.55 24.45
C GLU A 249 20.49 7.73 24.15
N ALA A 250 20.90 7.64 22.88
CA ALA A 250 22.29 7.77 22.49
C ALA A 250 22.85 9.19 22.72
N THR A 251 21.98 10.20 22.69
CA THR A 251 22.36 11.60 22.92
C THR A 251 22.13 12.06 24.36
N GLY A 252 21.29 11.37 25.13
CA GLY A 252 20.86 11.79 26.46
C GLY A 252 19.91 12.99 26.47
N ALA A 253 19.43 13.44 25.29
CA ALA A 253 18.63 14.67 25.14
C ALA A 253 17.12 14.42 25.24
N TRP A 254 16.64 13.88 26.37
CA TRP A 254 15.23 13.52 26.58
C TRP A 254 14.24 14.67 26.42
N SER A 255 14.65 15.90 26.73
CA SER A 255 13.82 17.10 26.53
C SER A 255 13.54 17.44 25.06
N LEU A 256 14.25 16.82 24.10
CA LEU A 256 14.09 17.05 22.66
C LEU A 256 13.22 16.01 21.95
N ILE A 257 12.49 15.17 22.69
CA ILE A 257 11.66 14.13 22.09
C ILE A 257 10.65 14.67 21.08
N VAL A 258 10.00 15.81 21.37
CA VAL A 258 8.99 16.40 20.48
C VAL A 258 9.59 16.87 19.14
N PRO A 259 10.65 17.71 19.11
CA PRO A 259 11.36 18.04 17.87
C PRO A 259 11.85 16.83 17.06
N VAL A 260 12.39 15.81 17.74
CA VAL A 260 12.90 14.60 17.10
C VAL A 260 11.77 13.80 16.47
N VAL A 261 10.62 13.65 17.16
CA VAL A 261 9.43 13.00 16.58
C VAL A 261 8.98 13.72 15.31
N ILE A 262 8.87 15.05 15.35
CA ILE A 262 8.43 15.84 14.18
C ILE A 262 9.37 15.63 12.99
N SER A 263 10.69 15.73 13.20
CA SER A 263 11.65 15.57 12.11
C SER A 263 11.74 14.14 11.59
N VAL A 264 11.65 13.13 12.47
CA VAL A 264 11.64 11.71 12.11
C VAL A 264 10.43 11.37 11.24
N PHE A 265 9.24 11.80 11.65
CA PHE A 265 8.02 11.57 10.87
C PHE A 265 8.07 12.28 9.51
N ALA A 266 8.56 13.52 9.46
CA ALA A 266 8.72 14.25 8.20
C ALA A 266 9.76 13.61 7.27
N ALA A 267 10.90 13.16 7.82
CA ALA A 267 11.95 12.47 7.08
C ALA A 267 11.42 11.20 6.44
N GLU A 268 10.71 10.38 7.20
CA GLU A 268 10.14 9.13 6.72
C GLU A 268 9.05 9.35 5.66
N LEU A 269 8.15 10.32 5.88
CA LEU A 269 7.10 10.68 4.93
C LEU A 269 7.64 11.05 3.54
N VAL A 270 8.78 11.74 3.48
CA VAL A 270 9.43 12.07 2.20
C VAL A 270 10.16 10.85 1.65
N ALA A 271 10.89 10.14 2.49
CA ALA A 271 11.76 9.08 2.06
C ALA A 271 10.99 7.82 1.58
N ASP A 272 9.84 7.49 2.17
CA ASP A 272 8.93 6.42 1.72
C ASP A 272 8.42 6.63 0.28
N ARG A 273 8.34 7.89 -0.16
CA ARG A 273 7.94 8.21 -1.55
C ARG A 273 9.08 8.03 -2.55
N LEU A 274 10.32 7.97 -2.09
CA LEU A 274 11.51 7.98 -2.94
C LEU A 274 12.20 6.61 -3.01
N SER A 275 12.29 5.91 -1.87
CA SER A 275 12.96 4.60 -1.79
C SER A 275 12.39 3.73 -0.66
N SER A 276 12.58 2.42 -0.77
CA SER A 276 12.42 1.51 0.37
C SER A 276 13.46 1.80 1.46
N GLY A 277 13.23 1.26 2.66
CA GLY A 277 14.21 1.28 3.74
C GLY A 277 15.44 0.41 3.41
N LEU A 278 16.58 0.74 4.01
CA LEU A 278 17.85 0.05 3.75
C LEU A 278 17.76 -1.46 4.03
N PHE A 279 17.15 -1.86 5.15
CA PHE A 279 17.01 -3.28 5.49
C PHE A 279 16.02 -4.00 4.59
N ASP A 280 14.89 -3.38 4.28
CA ASP A 280 13.89 -3.96 3.37
C ASP A 280 14.49 -4.17 1.98
N ALA A 281 15.26 -3.20 1.48
CA ALA A 281 15.98 -3.32 0.22
C ALA A 281 16.91 -4.55 0.21
N TYR A 282 17.71 -4.75 1.27
CA TYR A 282 18.60 -5.92 1.36
C TYR A 282 17.84 -7.24 1.55
N LEU A 283 16.70 -7.24 2.24
CA LEU A 283 15.83 -8.43 2.37
C LEU A 283 15.28 -8.87 1.00
N HIS A 284 14.82 -7.92 0.18
CA HIS A 284 14.37 -8.17 -1.18
C HIS A 284 15.53 -8.64 -2.09
N LEU A 285 16.68 -7.98 -2.01
CA LEU A 285 17.88 -8.36 -2.77
C LEU A 285 18.45 -9.74 -2.38
N ALA A 286 18.18 -10.20 -1.15
CA ALA A 286 18.51 -11.54 -0.69
C ALA A 286 17.45 -12.60 -1.05
N CYS A 287 16.37 -12.21 -1.74
CA CYS A 287 15.23 -13.06 -2.11
C CYS A 287 14.65 -13.82 -0.90
N THR A 288 14.64 -13.17 0.26
CA THR A 288 14.09 -13.78 1.48
C THR A 288 12.57 -13.63 1.49
N PRO A 289 11.79 -14.71 1.70
CA PRO A 289 10.33 -14.63 1.73
C PRO A 289 9.90 -13.95 3.04
N PHE A 290 9.85 -12.62 3.01
CA PHE A 290 9.41 -11.77 4.10
C PHE A 290 7.91 -11.47 3.97
N LEU A 291 7.18 -11.68 5.05
CA LEU A 291 5.77 -11.31 5.12
C LEU A 291 5.70 -9.84 5.55
N ALA A 292 5.22 -8.96 4.68
CA ALA A 292 4.94 -7.58 5.05
C ALA A 292 3.65 -7.50 5.90
N ASP A 293 3.51 -6.41 6.65
CA ASP A 293 2.22 -6.07 7.24
C ASP A 293 1.25 -5.65 6.12
N PRO A 294 0.02 -6.22 6.06
CA PRO A 294 -0.96 -5.83 5.05
C PRO A 294 -1.29 -4.33 5.06
N GLY A 295 -1.11 -3.63 6.20
CA GLY A 295 -1.31 -2.19 6.31
C GLY A 295 -0.11 -1.32 5.89
N ALA A 296 1.07 -1.89 5.64
CA ALA A 296 2.29 -1.11 5.41
C ALA A 296 2.39 -0.49 4.01
N ALA A 297 1.76 -1.09 3.00
CA ALA A 297 1.75 -0.54 1.64
C ALA A 297 0.36 -0.67 0.99
N PRO A 298 -0.16 0.39 0.34
CA PRO A 298 -1.51 0.38 -0.23
C PRO A 298 -1.71 -0.67 -1.33
N GLY A 299 -0.65 -1.07 -2.03
CA GLY A 299 -0.69 -2.17 -3.01
C GLY A 299 -0.84 -3.56 -2.38
N VAL A 300 -0.34 -3.76 -1.15
CA VAL A 300 -0.47 -5.02 -0.39
C VAL A 300 -1.91 -5.17 0.10
N ALA A 301 -2.46 -4.13 0.73
CA ALA A 301 -3.84 -4.12 1.19
C ALA A 301 -4.84 -4.44 0.06
N TYR A 302 -4.62 -3.86 -1.12
CA TYR A 302 -5.50 -4.09 -2.27
C TYR A 302 -5.52 -5.56 -2.73
N ALA A 303 -4.34 -6.19 -2.87
CA ALA A 303 -4.27 -7.59 -3.27
C ALA A 303 -4.81 -8.52 -2.17
N CYS A 304 -4.49 -8.24 -0.89
CA CYS A 304 -4.93 -9.07 0.22
C CYS A 304 -6.44 -9.00 0.50
N ASP A 305 -7.09 -7.88 0.15
CA ASP A 305 -8.54 -7.72 0.30
C ASP A 305 -9.33 -8.31 -0.88
N ARG A 306 -8.72 -8.42 -2.06
CA ARG A 306 -9.38 -8.93 -3.28
C ARG A 306 -9.22 -10.44 -3.47
N LEU A 307 -8.11 -11.00 -3.00
CA LEU A 307 -7.83 -12.42 -3.13
C LEU A 307 -8.41 -13.21 -1.96
N SER A 308 -8.98 -14.36 -2.28
CA SER A 308 -9.33 -15.37 -1.31
C SER A 308 -8.14 -16.28 -1.04
N VAL A 309 -8.22 -17.04 0.06
CA VAL A 309 -7.26 -18.08 0.38
C VAL A 309 -7.19 -19.15 -0.72
N ALA A 310 -8.33 -19.51 -1.30
CA ALA A 310 -8.41 -20.52 -2.36
C ALA A 310 -7.65 -20.12 -3.62
N ASP A 311 -7.52 -18.82 -3.90
CA ASP A 311 -6.78 -18.31 -5.07
C ASP A 311 -5.26 -18.48 -4.93
N VAL A 312 -4.76 -18.60 -3.70
CA VAL A 312 -3.32 -18.54 -3.38
C VAL A 312 -2.78 -19.87 -2.86
N MET A 313 -3.63 -20.74 -2.32
CA MET A 313 -3.22 -22.01 -1.73
C MET A 313 -2.54 -22.96 -2.72
N ALA A 314 -1.60 -23.76 -2.22
CA ALA A 314 -1.09 -24.91 -2.96
C ALA A 314 -2.12 -26.05 -2.94
N THR A 315 -2.44 -26.58 -4.13
CA THR A 315 -3.31 -27.74 -4.33
C THR A 315 -2.51 -28.97 -4.75
N GLY A 316 -3.09 -30.17 -4.64
CA GLY A 316 -2.37 -31.41 -4.93
C GLY A 316 -1.29 -31.69 -3.88
N VAL A 317 -1.70 -31.81 -2.62
CA VAL A 317 -0.80 -31.90 -1.48
C VAL A 317 -0.29 -33.32 -1.31
N HIS A 318 1.03 -33.47 -1.16
CA HIS A 318 1.65 -34.76 -0.87
C HIS A 318 1.36 -35.20 0.57
N ALA A 319 0.32 -36.01 0.75
CA ALA A 319 -0.07 -36.54 2.05
C ALA A 319 0.48 -37.95 2.29
N LEU A 320 0.47 -38.40 3.55
CA LEU A 320 0.89 -39.75 3.97
C LEU A 320 -0.28 -40.49 4.63
N PRO A 321 -0.40 -41.81 4.44
CA PRO A 321 -1.35 -42.61 5.19
C PRO A 321 -0.96 -42.70 6.68
N PRO A 322 -1.94 -42.87 7.59
CA PRO A 322 -1.68 -42.97 9.03
C PRO A 322 -0.78 -44.15 9.39
N VAL A 323 -0.83 -45.23 8.60
CA VAL A 323 0.05 -46.39 8.69
C VAL A 323 0.70 -46.57 7.34
N ILE A 324 2.02 -46.42 7.27
CA ILE A 324 2.80 -46.32 6.02
C ILE A 324 4.02 -47.25 6.07
N ALA A 325 4.40 -47.86 4.95
CA ALA A 325 5.62 -48.65 4.86
C ALA A 325 6.87 -47.75 5.00
N VAL A 326 7.89 -48.21 5.71
CA VAL A 326 9.15 -47.46 5.88
C VAL A 326 9.77 -47.09 4.53
N ALA A 327 9.71 -48.00 3.54
CA ALA A 327 10.17 -47.73 2.18
C ALA A 327 9.48 -46.52 1.53
N GLU A 328 8.17 -46.36 1.73
CA GLU A 328 7.39 -45.23 1.20
C GLU A 328 7.69 -43.92 1.94
N VAL A 329 7.92 -43.98 3.26
CA VAL A 329 8.37 -42.81 4.02
C VAL A 329 9.73 -42.35 3.51
N VAL A 330 10.68 -43.26 3.31
CA VAL A 330 12.00 -42.95 2.73
C VAL A 330 11.85 -42.41 1.31
N HIS A 331 10.94 -42.96 0.51
CA HIS A 331 10.65 -42.44 -0.83
C HIS A 331 10.12 -41.00 -0.77
N ALA A 332 9.11 -40.72 0.07
CA ALA A 332 8.57 -39.37 0.25
C ALA A 332 9.62 -38.37 0.77
N LEU A 333 10.48 -38.79 1.70
CA LEU A 333 11.57 -37.98 2.22
C LEU A 333 12.67 -37.74 1.18
N SER A 334 13.01 -38.72 0.36
CA SER A 334 14.06 -38.59 -0.67
C SER A 334 13.58 -37.85 -1.92
N GLY A 335 12.30 -38.01 -2.30
CA GLY A 335 11.70 -37.40 -3.48
C GLY A 335 11.20 -35.97 -3.28
N THR A 336 10.98 -35.54 -2.03
CA THR A 336 10.46 -34.19 -1.73
C THR A 336 11.33 -33.43 -0.73
N THR A 337 11.31 -32.10 -0.85
CA THR A 337 11.95 -31.18 0.12
C THR A 337 10.98 -30.62 1.14
N PHE A 338 9.75 -31.16 1.22
CA PHE A 338 8.71 -30.64 2.10
C PHE A 338 9.07 -30.85 3.57
N SER A 339 8.77 -29.83 4.39
CA SER A 339 9.03 -29.84 5.83
C SER A 339 7.94 -30.53 6.64
N THR A 340 6.73 -30.62 6.11
CA THR A 340 5.55 -31.16 6.79
C THR A 340 4.65 -31.86 5.79
N PHE A 341 4.05 -32.97 6.22
CA PHE A 341 3.14 -33.79 5.42
C PHE A 341 1.79 -33.89 6.14
N PRO A 342 0.66 -33.64 5.47
CA PRO A 342 -0.64 -34.00 6.00
C PRO A 342 -0.77 -35.53 6.13
N VAL A 343 -1.46 -35.98 7.16
CA VAL A 343 -1.80 -37.39 7.36
C VAL A 343 -3.28 -37.60 7.02
N THR A 344 -3.56 -38.50 6.09
CA THR A 344 -4.92 -38.78 5.58
C THR A 344 -5.02 -40.22 5.12
N GLU A 345 -6.20 -40.83 5.24
CA GLU A 345 -6.48 -42.12 4.59
C GLU A 345 -6.68 -41.97 3.07
N GLU A 346 -7.03 -40.76 2.62
CA GLU A 346 -7.43 -40.44 1.26
C GLU A 346 -6.25 -39.87 0.44
N VAL A 347 -5.10 -40.58 0.42
CA VAL A 347 -3.84 -40.09 -0.17
C VAL A 347 -3.98 -39.74 -1.66
N ASP A 348 -4.71 -40.57 -2.43
CA ASP A 348 -4.93 -40.35 -3.85
C ASP A 348 -5.79 -39.11 -4.14
N LEU A 349 -6.72 -38.77 -3.24
CA LEU A 349 -7.52 -37.56 -3.34
C LEU A 349 -6.66 -36.34 -2.99
N ALA A 350 -5.86 -36.42 -1.92
CA ALA A 350 -4.97 -35.32 -1.54
C ALA A 350 -4.00 -34.93 -2.65
N ALA A 351 -3.50 -35.90 -3.43
CA ALA A 351 -2.60 -35.67 -4.55
C ALA A 351 -3.27 -34.98 -5.76
N ARG A 352 -4.60 -35.04 -5.89
CA ARG A 352 -5.33 -34.41 -7.00
C ARG A 352 -5.53 -32.93 -6.73
N ALA A 353 -5.17 -32.09 -7.71
CA ALA A 353 -5.36 -30.65 -7.60
C ALA A 353 -6.84 -30.30 -7.40
N GLY A 354 -7.16 -29.61 -6.31
CA GLY A 354 -8.51 -29.12 -5.98
C GLY A 354 -9.46 -30.17 -5.39
N ALA A 355 -9.01 -31.40 -5.15
CA ALA A 355 -9.85 -32.41 -4.50
C ALA A 355 -9.89 -32.20 -2.98
N GLU A 356 -11.08 -32.42 -2.40
CA GLU A 356 -11.27 -32.44 -0.96
C GLU A 356 -10.83 -33.79 -0.37
N PHE A 357 -10.06 -33.72 0.71
CA PHE A 357 -9.61 -34.89 1.45
C PHE A 357 -9.73 -34.68 2.97
N HIS A 358 -10.03 -35.73 3.71
CA HIS A 358 -10.11 -35.66 5.17
C HIS A 358 -8.71 -35.58 5.80
N VAL A 359 -8.47 -34.64 6.73
CA VAL A 359 -7.17 -34.52 7.41
C VAL A 359 -7.26 -35.03 8.83
N LEU A 360 -6.44 -36.04 9.16
CA LEU A 360 -6.30 -36.58 10.51
C LEU A 360 -5.29 -35.80 11.36
N GLY A 361 -4.31 -35.19 10.71
CA GLY A 361 -3.27 -34.39 11.36
C GLY A 361 -2.16 -33.99 10.39
N ILE A 362 -1.11 -33.40 10.93
CA ILE A 362 0.11 -33.07 10.19
C ILE A 362 1.33 -33.67 10.91
N ILE A 363 2.33 -34.11 10.16
CA ILE A 363 3.58 -34.62 10.70
C ILE A 363 4.78 -33.91 10.07
N GLU A 364 5.73 -33.51 10.92
CA GLU A 364 6.95 -32.84 10.45
C GLU A 364 7.98 -33.85 9.93
N ARG A 365 8.72 -33.44 8.91
CA ARG A 365 9.84 -34.18 8.33
C ARG A 365 10.89 -34.56 9.36
N GLN A 366 11.18 -33.66 10.32
CA GLN A 366 12.15 -33.93 11.38
C GLN A 366 11.65 -35.02 12.33
N THR A 367 10.35 -35.07 12.61
CA THR A 367 9.74 -36.14 13.41
C THR A 367 9.87 -37.47 12.68
N LEU A 368 9.54 -37.53 11.38
CA LEU A 368 9.74 -38.74 10.57
C LEU A 368 11.20 -39.21 10.56
N LEU A 369 12.16 -38.30 10.36
CA LEU A 369 13.58 -38.63 10.40
C LEU A 369 14.01 -39.18 11.78
N LYS A 370 13.55 -38.58 12.88
CA LYS A 370 13.83 -39.08 14.23
C LYS A 370 13.19 -40.45 14.49
N MET A 371 11.96 -40.64 14.03
CA MET A 371 11.27 -41.94 14.13
C MET A 371 12.05 -43.04 13.40
N LEU A 372 12.56 -42.76 12.20
CA LEU A 372 13.39 -43.70 11.45
C LEU A 372 14.76 -43.96 12.12
N LEU A 373 15.45 -42.90 12.55
CA LEU A 373 16.78 -43.01 13.19
C LEU A 373 16.73 -43.75 14.54
N GLN A 374 15.67 -43.52 15.32
CA GLN A 374 15.51 -44.10 16.66
C GLN A 374 14.65 -45.38 16.64
N ARG A 375 14.16 -45.81 15.47
CA ARG A 375 13.26 -46.96 15.30
C ARG A 375 12.00 -46.88 16.17
N ILE A 376 11.43 -45.69 16.27
CA ILE A 376 10.24 -45.41 17.09
C ILE A 376 8.99 -45.51 16.22
N GLY A 377 7.96 -46.21 16.73
CA GLY A 377 6.68 -46.35 16.03
C GLY A 377 6.65 -47.39 14.92
N LEU A 378 7.68 -48.26 14.84
CA LEU A 378 7.71 -49.39 13.91
C LEU A 378 6.71 -50.46 14.35
N VAL A 379 5.84 -50.85 13.42
CA VAL A 379 4.85 -51.91 13.57
C VAL A 379 5.17 -53.00 12.55
N PRO A 380 5.11 -54.29 12.91
CA PRO A 380 5.15 -55.37 11.91
C PRO A 380 3.98 -55.21 10.94
N GLY A 381 4.22 -55.43 9.65
CA GLY A 381 3.24 -55.16 8.59
C GLY A 381 1.91 -55.92 8.75
N PRO A 382 0.92 -55.66 7.88
CA PRO A 382 -0.45 -56.19 7.99
C PRO A 382 -0.60 -57.72 7.81
N GLY A 383 0.46 -58.51 8.01
CA GLY A 383 0.47 -59.97 8.08
C GLY A 383 1.05 -60.48 9.39
N GLY A 384 0.19 -60.64 10.41
CA GLY A 384 0.39 -61.57 11.52
C GLY A 384 1.33 -61.12 12.66
N GLN A 385 0.81 -61.21 13.88
CA GLN A 385 1.50 -61.02 15.18
C GLN A 385 2.66 -62.02 15.45
N ALA A 386 3.11 -62.80 14.46
CA ALA A 386 4.10 -63.87 14.62
C ALA A 386 5.57 -63.43 14.47
N ALA A 387 5.85 -62.17 14.11
CA ALA A 387 7.20 -61.66 13.86
C ALA A 387 7.83 -60.90 15.06
N ILE A 388 7.43 -61.21 16.29
CA ILE A 388 7.88 -60.48 17.51
C ILE A 388 9.26 -60.99 18.01
N LEU A 389 9.81 -62.07 17.46
CA LEU A 389 11.08 -62.64 17.91
C LEU A 389 11.97 -63.03 16.72
N GLY A 390 12.63 -62.05 16.11
CA GLY A 390 13.78 -62.33 15.26
C GLY A 390 14.06 -61.32 14.16
N ALA A 391 15.31 -60.86 14.12
CA ALA A 391 16.02 -60.29 12.99
C ALA A 391 15.82 -58.79 12.66
N LEU A 392 16.68 -57.99 13.30
CA LEU A 392 17.18 -56.75 12.71
C LEU A 392 18.32 -57.07 11.72
N SER A 393 18.03 -56.92 10.42
CA SER A 393 18.83 -56.27 9.37
C SER A 393 18.28 -56.73 8.00
N ALA A 394 18.26 -55.83 7.01
CA ALA A 394 17.52 -55.89 5.74
C ALA A 394 15.96 -55.92 5.85
N GLY A 395 15.38 -56.29 6.99
CA GLY A 395 13.92 -56.27 7.23
C GLY A 395 13.29 -54.90 7.53
N ASP A 396 14.08 -53.88 7.88
CA ASP A 396 13.55 -52.58 8.35
C ASP A 396 12.79 -51.80 7.27
N LEU A 397 13.11 -51.96 5.99
CA LEU A 397 12.38 -51.34 4.88
C LEU A 397 11.00 -51.97 4.65
N ALA A 398 10.81 -53.22 5.08
CA ALA A 398 9.54 -53.93 5.03
C ALA A 398 8.67 -53.69 6.28
N ALA A 399 9.20 -53.00 7.29
CA ALA A 399 8.45 -52.59 8.46
C ALA A 399 7.49 -51.44 8.12
N TRP A 400 6.45 -51.29 8.93
CA TRP A 400 5.47 -50.22 8.81
C TRP A 400 5.65 -49.23 9.95
N VAL A 401 5.18 -48.00 9.77
CA VAL A 401 5.24 -46.93 10.77
C VAL A 401 3.83 -46.45 11.04
N ASP A 402 3.43 -46.41 12.31
CA ASP A 402 2.18 -45.76 12.73
C ASP A 402 2.44 -44.30 13.10
N LEU A 403 1.89 -43.37 12.31
CA LEU A 403 2.06 -41.94 12.45
C LEU A 403 1.07 -41.32 13.45
N ARG A 404 -0.04 -42.00 13.79
CA ARG A 404 -1.13 -41.45 14.60
C ARG A 404 -0.74 -40.98 16.01
N PRO A 405 0.22 -41.62 16.70
CA PRO A 405 0.68 -41.14 18.01
C PRO A 405 1.58 -39.90 17.93
N PHE A 406 2.21 -39.67 16.78
CA PHE A 406 3.27 -38.66 16.60
C PHE A 406 2.84 -37.45 15.77
N MET A 407 1.71 -37.56 15.06
CA MET A 407 1.13 -36.46 14.29
C MET A 407 0.47 -35.42 15.20
N PHE A 408 0.53 -34.16 14.78
CA PHE A 408 -0.24 -33.09 15.38
C PHE A 408 -1.69 -33.15 14.88
N ARG A 409 -2.61 -33.51 15.77
CA ARG A 409 -4.01 -33.85 15.44
C ARG A 409 -4.93 -32.65 15.23
N SER A 410 -4.50 -31.45 15.63
CA SER A 410 -5.34 -30.24 15.58
C SER A 410 -4.67 -29.12 14.79
N PRO A 411 -4.31 -29.35 13.50
CA PRO A 411 -3.74 -28.30 12.66
C PRO A 411 -4.73 -27.13 12.51
N LEU A 412 -4.21 -25.90 12.44
CA LEU A 412 -5.05 -24.74 12.21
C LEU A 412 -5.61 -24.79 10.79
N LEU A 413 -6.92 -24.57 10.66
CA LEU A 413 -7.67 -24.56 9.41
C LEU A 413 -8.18 -23.14 9.12
N VAL A 414 -8.15 -22.76 7.85
CA VAL A 414 -8.77 -21.53 7.36
C VAL A 414 -9.75 -21.85 6.23
N GLN A 415 -10.85 -21.10 6.15
CA GLN A 415 -11.80 -21.31 5.07
C GLN A 415 -11.24 -20.85 3.73
N GLY A 416 -11.49 -21.62 2.67
CA GLY A 416 -11.04 -21.27 1.30
C GLY A 416 -11.56 -19.91 0.83
N GLY A 417 -12.79 -19.55 1.20
CA GLY A 417 -13.39 -18.25 0.89
C GLY A 417 -12.96 -17.09 1.81
N ALA A 418 -12.10 -17.34 2.82
CA ALA A 418 -11.60 -16.27 3.67
C ALA A 418 -10.67 -15.33 2.89
N SER A 419 -10.65 -14.05 3.28
CA SER A 419 -9.72 -13.08 2.67
C SER A 419 -8.27 -13.44 2.97
N LEU A 420 -7.38 -13.12 2.02
CA LEU A 420 -5.94 -13.30 2.21
C LEU A 420 -5.42 -12.46 3.38
N THR A 421 -6.00 -11.28 3.65
CA THR A 421 -5.72 -10.48 4.85
C THR A 421 -5.93 -11.28 6.14
N ARG A 422 -7.03 -12.03 6.25
CA ARG A 422 -7.33 -12.85 7.44
C ARG A 422 -6.31 -13.99 7.59
N ALA A 423 -5.97 -14.67 6.51
CA ALA A 423 -4.96 -15.73 6.53
C ALA A 423 -3.58 -15.18 6.93
N LEU A 424 -3.19 -14.01 6.42
CA LEU A 424 -1.92 -13.37 6.73
C LEU A 424 -1.83 -12.96 8.21
N VAL A 425 -2.90 -12.40 8.78
CA VAL A 425 -2.96 -12.04 10.21
C VAL A 425 -2.85 -13.28 11.09
N LEU A 426 -3.57 -14.36 10.78
CA LEU A 426 -3.47 -15.62 11.51
C LEU A 426 -2.05 -16.23 11.42
N PHE A 427 -1.50 -16.28 10.20
CA PHE A 427 -0.20 -16.87 9.94
C PHE A 427 0.92 -16.11 10.66
N ARG A 428 0.89 -14.76 10.64
CA ARG A 428 1.87 -13.92 11.34
C ARG A 428 1.64 -13.90 12.85
N GLY A 429 0.40 -13.71 13.30
CA GLY A 429 0.06 -13.56 14.71
C GLY A 429 0.35 -14.81 15.54
N LEU A 430 0.16 -16.00 14.95
CA LEU A 430 0.46 -17.28 15.59
C LEU A 430 1.84 -17.84 15.21
N GLY A 431 2.59 -17.17 14.33
CA GLY A 431 3.92 -17.63 13.89
C GLY A 431 3.89 -18.98 13.16
N LEU A 432 2.85 -19.23 12.36
CA LEU A 432 2.65 -20.51 11.68
C LEU A 432 3.72 -20.77 10.60
N ARG A 433 3.91 -22.06 10.29
CA ARG A 433 4.69 -22.51 9.12
C ARG A 433 3.81 -23.02 7.99
N HIS A 434 2.71 -23.65 8.38
CA HIS A 434 1.73 -24.30 7.52
C HIS A 434 0.33 -23.95 8.02
N LEU A 435 -0.57 -23.63 7.10
CA LEU A 435 -1.97 -23.35 7.37
C LEU A 435 -2.80 -24.17 6.39
N LEU A 436 -3.66 -25.06 6.90
CA LEU A 436 -4.49 -25.90 6.04
C LEU A 436 -5.73 -25.13 5.58
N VAL A 437 -6.15 -25.40 4.36
CA VAL A 437 -7.32 -24.75 3.76
C VAL A 437 -8.46 -25.75 3.65
N ALA A 438 -9.57 -25.45 4.32
CA ALA A 438 -10.75 -26.28 4.34
C ALA A 438 -11.97 -25.52 3.78
N PRO A 439 -12.69 -26.02 2.77
CA PRO A 439 -13.99 -25.49 2.39
C PRO A 439 -15.03 -25.72 3.51
N GLN A 440 -15.02 -26.91 4.12
CA GLN A 440 -15.85 -27.29 5.26
C GLN A 440 -15.05 -28.20 6.20
N ASP A 441 -15.08 -27.92 7.51
CA ASP A 441 -14.41 -28.76 8.52
C ASP A 441 -15.05 -30.15 8.54
N PRO A 442 -14.33 -31.29 8.46
CA PRO A 442 -12.87 -31.50 8.51
C PRO A 442 -12.22 -31.94 7.18
N ARG A 443 -12.67 -31.40 6.05
CA ARG A 443 -12.09 -31.68 4.72
C ARG A 443 -11.19 -30.54 4.28
N SER A 444 -9.96 -30.85 3.92
CA SER A 444 -8.97 -29.91 3.39
C SER A 444 -8.89 -30.02 1.87
N VAL A 445 -8.56 -28.92 1.21
CA VAL A 445 -8.33 -28.84 -0.25
C VAL A 445 -6.90 -28.44 -0.57
N GLY A 446 -6.23 -27.76 0.37
CA GLY A 446 -4.89 -27.25 0.11
C GLY A 446 -4.14 -26.84 1.36
N ILE A 447 -2.93 -26.35 1.14
CA ILE A 447 -2.02 -25.86 2.19
C ILE A 447 -1.48 -24.49 1.79
N ILE A 448 -1.34 -23.60 2.77
CA ILE A 448 -0.68 -22.31 2.64
C ILE A 448 0.63 -22.36 3.42
N THR A 449 1.68 -21.85 2.79
CA THR A 449 2.99 -21.60 3.38
C THR A 449 3.33 -20.12 3.36
N ARG A 450 4.47 -19.77 3.96
CA ARG A 450 5.01 -18.40 3.93
C ARG A 450 5.20 -17.87 2.51
N LYS A 451 5.62 -18.74 1.57
CA LYS A 451 5.92 -18.34 0.19
C LYS A 451 4.66 -17.89 -0.54
N ASP A 452 3.55 -18.57 -0.27
CA ASP A 452 2.27 -18.33 -0.95
C ASP A 452 1.68 -16.98 -0.50
N LEU A 453 1.87 -16.61 0.77
CA LEU A 453 1.43 -15.35 1.37
C LEU A 453 2.33 -14.13 1.07
N THR A 454 3.34 -14.26 0.20
CA THR A 454 4.19 -13.13 -0.18
C THR A 454 3.47 -12.15 -1.10
N LEU A 455 3.81 -10.86 -1.00
CA LEU A 455 3.21 -9.81 -1.84
C LEU A 455 3.40 -10.09 -3.33
N GLU A 456 4.61 -10.50 -3.73
CA GLU A 456 4.95 -10.77 -5.12
C GLU A 456 4.04 -11.86 -5.70
N ASN A 457 3.78 -12.92 -4.93
CA ASN A 457 2.86 -13.98 -5.34
C ASN A 457 1.41 -13.48 -5.44
N ALA A 458 0.93 -12.73 -4.44
CA ALA A 458 -0.41 -12.15 -4.47
C ALA A 458 -0.62 -11.22 -5.68
N GLN A 459 0.37 -10.38 -6.02
CA GLN A 459 0.31 -9.51 -7.18
C GLN A 459 0.32 -10.29 -8.50
N LEU A 460 1.12 -11.36 -8.59
CA LEU A 460 1.15 -12.24 -9.76
C LEU A 460 -0.20 -12.90 -10.00
N VAL A 461 -0.82 -13.46 -8.95
CA VAL A 461 -2.16 -14.09 -9.06
C VAL A 461 -3.20 -13.06 -9.50
N LEU A 462 -3.20 -11.87 -8.91
CA LEU A 462 -4.13 -10.81 -9.28
C LEU A 462 -3.94 -10.33 -10.73
N ALA A 463 -2.68 -10.23 -11.18
CA ALA A 463 -2.35 -9.84 -12.55
C ALA A 463 -2.82 -10.88 -13.59
N GLN A 464 -2.88 -12.17 -13.22
CA GLN A 464 -3.40 -13.23 -14.09
C GLN A 464 -4.93 -13.18 -14.23
N GLN A 465 -5.65 -12.70 -13.20
CA GLN A 465 -7.12 -12.59 -13.23
C GLN A 465 -7.61 -11.35 -13.99
N LEU A 466 -6.81 -10.27 -14.02
CA LEU A 466 -7.20 -8.98 -14.62
C LEU A 466 -7.62 -9.06 -16.10
N PRO A 467 -6.88 -9.75 -17.00
CA PRO A 467 -7.25 -9.87 -18.41
C PRO A 467 -8.61 -10.53 -18.62
N TRP A 468 -8.92 -11.58 -17.84
CA TRP A 468 -10.20 -12.28 -17.93
C TRP A 468 -11.37 -11.37 -17.53
N LEU A 469 -11.21 -10.60 -16.45
CA LEU A 469 -12.22 -9.62 -16.05
C LEU A 469 -12.42 -8.53 -17.12
N PHE A 470 -11.34 -8.11 -17.77
CA PHE A 470 -11.41 -7.18 -18.89
C PHE A 470 -12.18 -7.78 -20.08
N PHE A 471 -11.89 -9.02 -20.47
CA PHE A 471 -12.61 -9.69 -21.56
C PHE A 471 -14.09 -9.88 -21.24
N ILE A 472 -14.43 -10.31 -20.03
CA ILE A 472 -15.83 -10.44 -19.60
C ILE A 472 -16.53 -9.09 -19.68
N ALA A 473 -15.92 -8.02 -19.14
CA ALA A 473 -16.49 -6.68 -19.23
C ALA A 473 -16.67 -6.22 -20.68
N LEU A 474 -15.71 -6.50 -21.56
CA LEU A 474 -15.79 -6.20 -22.99
C LEU A 474 -16.97 -6.92 -23.65
N PHE A 475 -17.14 -8.23 -23.40
CA PHE A 475 -18.27 -9.01 -23.92
C PHE A 475 -19.61 -8.48 -23.42
N THR A 476 -19.71 -8.14 -22.13
CA THR A 476 -20.95 -7.55 -21.56
C THR A 476 -21.26 -6.19 -22.19
N TYR A 477 -20.25 -5.36 -22.47
CA TYR A 477 -20.46 -4.08 -23.16
C TYR A 477 -20.89 -4.27 -24.62
N ILE A 478 -20.30 -5.22 -25.34
CA ILE A 478 -20.70 -5.55 -26.71
C ILE A 478 -22.16 -5.99 -26.76
N ASP A 479 -22.57 -6.86 -25.85
CA ASP A 479 -23.95 -7.34 -25.75
C ASP A 479 -24.94 -6.19 -25.52
N ARG A 480 -24.63 -5.27 -24.58
CA ARG A 480 -25.44 -4.07 -24.33
C ARG A 480 -25.49 -3.11 -25.52
N SER A 481 -24.38 -2.92 -26.23
CA SER A 481 -24.34 -2.08 -27.44
C SER A 481 -25.09 -2.72 -28.61
N ASN A 482 -25.08 -4.04 -28.76
CA ASN A 482 -25.86 -4.71 -29.81
C ASN A 482 -27.36 -4.42 -29.68
N LEU A 483 -27.86 -4.36 -28.45
CA LEU A 483 -29.24 -3.97 -28.19
C LEU A 483 -29.52 -2.55 -28.70
N SER A 484 -28.64 -1.56 -28.50
CA SER A 484 -28.88 -0.20 -29.00
C SER A 484 -28.94 -0.10 -30.53
N PHE A 485 -28.12 -0.86 -31.26
CA PHE A 485 -28.16 -0.91 -32.73
C PHE A 485 -29.38 -1.65 -33.28
N ALA A 486 -29.87 -2.68 -32.57
CA ALA A 486 -31.09 -3.38 -32.96
C ALA A 486 -32.30 -2.44 -33.05
N ALA A 487 -32.31 -1.35 -32.29
CA ALA A 487 -33.38 -0.36 -32.29
C ALA A 487 -33.60 0.33 -33.65
N LEU A 488 -32.56 0.41 -34.51
CA LEU A 488 -32.64 1.05 -35.83
C LEU A 488 -33.58 0.29 -36.79
N THR A 489 -33.59 -1.05 -36.73
CA THR A 489 -34.37 -1.89 -37.65
C THR A 489 -35.53 -2.60 -36.98
N MET A 490 -35.29 -3.18 -35.79
CA MET A 490 -36.26 -4.03 -35.08
C MET A 490 -37.54 -3.28 -34.70
N LYS A 491 -37.46 -1.97 -34.45
CA LYS A 491 -38.63 -1.14 -34.15
C LYS A 491 -39.59 -1.06 -35.33
N ALA A 492 -39.06 -0.87 -36.54
CA ALA A 492 -39.86 -0.81 -37.75
C ALA A 492 -40.44 -2.18 -38.09
N ASP A 493 -39.62 -3.24 -37.99
CA ASP A 493 -40.00 -4.62 -38.32
C ASP A 493 -41.10 -5.18 -37.41
N LEU A 494 -41.08 -4.82 -36.13
CA LEU A 494 -42.04 -5.31 -35.11
C LEU A 494 -43.13 -4.28 -34.76
N HIS A 495 -43.17 -3.14 -35.46
CA HIS A 495 -44.10 -2.04 -35.18
C HIS A 495 -44.10 -1.58 -33.71
N LEU A 496 -42.92 -1.49 -33.10
CA LEU A 496 -42.75 -1.10 -31.70
C LEU A 496 -42.57 0.42 -31.57
N SER A 497 -43.25 1.02 -30.59
CA SER A 497 -43.01 2.42 -30.20
C SER A 497 -41.68 2.57 -29.44
N ASN A 498 -41.19 3.81 -29.31
CA ASN A 498 -39.98 4.08 -28.55
C ASN A 498 -40.14 3.66 -27.08
N THR A 499 -41.33 3.88 -26.51
CA THR A 499 -41.68 3.50 -25.15
C THR A 499 -41.63 1.99 -24.96
N THR A 500 -42.25 1.22 -25.87
CA THR A 500 -42.29 -0.25 -25.75
C THR A 500 -40.89 -0.84 -25.87
N TYR A 501 -40.09 -0.33 -26.82
CA TYR A 501 -38.70 -0.74 -26.98
C TYR A 501 -37.83 -0.39 -25.76
N GLY A 502 -37.91 0.86 -25.30
CA GLY A 502 -37.20 1.33 -24.10
C GLY A 502 -37.60 0.58 -22.83
N THR A 503 -38.88 0.19 -22.71
CA THR A 503 -39.35 -0.67 -21.61
C THR A 503 -38.71 -2.06 -21.71
N GLY A 504 -38.67 -2.66 -22.89
CA GLY A 504 -38.04 -3.97 -23.12
C GLY A 504 -36.56 -3.97 -22.75
N ALA A 505 -35.82 -2.94 -23.15
CA ALA A 505 -34.41 -2.76 -22.78
C ALA A 505 -34.22 -2.52 -21.27
N ALA A 506 -35.14 -1.79 -20.63
CA ALA A 506 -35.09 -1.48 -19.21
C ALA A 506 -35.34 -2.70 -18.31
N VAL A 507 -36.25 -3.61 -18.69
CA VAL A 507 -36.68 -4.74 -17.84
C VAL A 507 -35.51 -5.61 -17.37
N CYS A 508 -34.47 -5.81 -18.19
CA CYS A 508 -33.27 -6.56 -17.82
C CYS A 508 -32.52 -5.91 -16.63
N GLU A 509 -32.41 -4.58 -16.60
CA GLU A 509 -31.78 -3.83 -15.50
C GLU A 509 -32.68 -3.81 -14.24
N GLY A 510 -34.01 -3.82 -14.44
CA GLY A 510 -34.98 -3.93 -13.35
C GLY A 510 -34.85 -5.24 -12.56
N GLY A 511 -34.65 -6.36 -13.26
CA GLY A 511 -34.38 -7.66 -12.64
C GLY A 511 -33.07 -7.67 -11.83
N TYR A 512 -32.00 -7.08 -12.37
CA TYR A 512 -30.73 -6.92 -11.66
C TYR A 512 -30.86 -6.06 -10.39
N SER A 513 -31.59 -4.94 -10.48
CA SER A 513 -31.88 -4.06 -9.35
C SER A 513 -32.64 -4.77 -8.23
N ALA A 514 -33.63 -5.60 -8.57
CA ALA A 514 -34.41 -6.37 -7.61
C ALA A 514 -33.55 -7.40 -6.84
N VAL A 515 -32.67 -8.12 -7.54
CA VAL A 515 -31.74 -9.10 -6.92
C VAL A 515 -30.70 -8.41 -6.05
N ALA A 516 -30.12 -7.29 -6.53
CA ALA A 516 -29.17 -6.49 -5.75
C ALA A 516 -29.81 -5.95 -4.46
N SER A 517 -31.05 -5.47 -4.55
CA SER A 517 -31.84 -4.99 -3.41
C SER A 517 -32.16 -6.11 -2.42
N ALA A 518 -32.53 -7.30 -2.91
CA ALA A 518 -32.78 -8.46 -2.05
C ALA A 518 -31.50 -8.90 -1.30
N THR A 519 -30.34 -8.80 -1.95
CA THR A 519 -29.03 -9.11 -1.34
C THR A 519 -28.61 -8.04 -0.32
N ALA A 520 -28.88 -6.76 -0.61
CA ALA A 520 -28.66 -5.67 0.35
C ALA A 520 -29.53 -5.87 1.60
N LEU A 521 -30.81 -6.20 1.38
CA LEU A 521 -31.78 -6.44 2.44
C LEU A 521 -31.39 -7.67 3.28
N SER A 522 -30.90 -8.75 2.66
CA SER A 522 -30.45 -9.94 3.39
C SER A 522 -29.20 -9.68 4.24
N GLN A 523 -28.30 -8.78 3.86
CA GLN A 523 -27.17 -8.39 4.71
C GLN A 523 -27.58 -7.47 5.86
N VAL A 524 -28.52 -6.54 5.62
CA VAL A 524 -29.01 -5.60 6.64
C VAL A 524 -29.91 -6.30 7.67
N ILE A 525 -30.74 -7.25 7.24
CA ILE A 525 -31.65 -8.01 8.11
C ILE A 525 -30.97 -9.27 8.68
N GLY A 526 -30.12 -9.94 7.90
CA GLY A 526 -29.48 -11.20 8.28
C GLY A 526 -28.43 -11.05 9.37
N ALA A 527 -27.68 -9.95 9.41
CA ALA A 527 -26.69 -9.71 10.47
C ALA A 527 -27.32 -9.59 11.88
N PRO A 528 -28.38 -8.80 12.11
CA PRO A 528 -29.06 -8.75 13.40
C PRO A 528 -29.92 -9.99 13.69
N LEU A 529 -30.54 -10.63 12.69
CA LEU A 529 -31.33 -11.85 12.89
C LEU A 529 -30.44 -13.06 13.21
N ALA A 530 -29.27 -13.20 12.58
CA ALA A 530 -28.30 -14.23 12.91
C ALA A 530 -27.68 -14.01 14.30
N ALA A 531 -27.42 -12.75 14.67
CA ALA A 531 -27.00 -12.42 16.04
C ALA A 531 -28.10 -12.72 17.07
N ALA A 532 -29.37 -12.44 16.76
CA ALA A 532 -30.50 -12.77 17.62
C ALA A 532 -30.76 -14.29 17.72
N LEU A 533 -30.63 -15.02 16.61
CA LEU A 533 -30.74 -16.49 16.56
C LEU A 533 -29.59 -17.16 17.31
N LEU A 534 -28.37 -16.64 17.20
CA LEU A 534 -27.21 -17.09 18.00
C LEU A 534 -27.35 -16.73 19.49
N MET A 535 -28.06 -15.64 19.82
CA MET A 535 -28.41 -15.29 21.21
C MET A 535 -29.51 -16.18 21.79
N MET A 536 -30.37 -16.79 20.97
CA MET A 536 -31.39 -17.74 21.44
C MET A 536 -30.84 -19.16 21.66
N ASP A 537 -29.63 -19.48 21.19
CA ASP A 537 -29.06 -20.83 21.19
C ASP A 537 -27.80 -20.98 22.09
N GLY A 538 -27.64 -20.12 23.10
CA GLY A 538 -26.39 -20.04 23.86
C GLY A 538 -26.50 -19.54 25.29
N GLU A 539 -27.25 -20.25 26.13
CA GLU A 539 -26.98 -20.24 27.58
C GLU A 539 -25.56 -20.77 27.83
N ARG A 540 -24.59 -19.86 27.92
CA ARG A 540 -23.30 -19.93 28.66
C ARG A 540 -22.35 -18.94 27.99
N HIS A 541 -22.15 -17.78 28.61
CA HIS A 541 -20.86 -17.07 28.74
C HIS A 541 -21.08 -15.61 29.16
N GLU A 542 -21.51 -15.40 30.41
CA GLU A 542 -21.68 -14.08 31.06
C GLU A 542 -20.37 -13.30 31.28
N HIS A 543 -19.21 -13.81 30.85
CA HIS A 543 -17.91 -13.14 31.04
C HIS A 543 -17.38 -12.40 29.80
N ALA A 544 -17.94 -12.60 28.60
CA ALA A 544 -17.56 -11.84 27.39
C ALA A 544 -18.25 -10.46 27.33
N ASP A 545 -19.33 -10.27 28.09
CA ASP A 545 -20.27 -9.16 27.94
C ASP A 545 -19.77 -7.81 28.48
N ARG A 546 -18.75 -7.80 29.35
CA ARG A 546 -18.12 -6.55 29.80
C ARG A 546 -17.09 -6.01 28.81
N HIS A 547 -16.47 -6.86 28.00
CA HIS A 547 -15.50 -6.41 26.99
C HIS A 547 -16.16 -5.93 25.69
N ALA A 548 -17.29 -6.53 25.30
CA ALA A 548 -18.06 -6.08 24.14
C ALA A 548 -18.71 -4.69 24.38
N ARG A 549 -19.28 -4.44 25.57
CA ARG A 549 -19.92 -3.15 25.90
C ARG A 549 -18.94 -1.97 26.02
N SER A 550 -17.65 -2.24 26.27
CA SER A 550 -16.63 -1.18 26.31
C SER A 550 -16.09 -0.76 24.94
N LYS A 551 -16.29 -1.58 23.89
CA LYS A 551 -15.83 -1.28 22.52
C LYS A 551 -16.93 -0.75 21.60
N THR A 552 -18.20 -0.89 21.97
CA THR A 552 -19.33 -0.25 21.26
C THR A 552 -19.62 1.19 21.72
N THR A 553 -18.91 1.71 22.72
CA THR A 553 -19.12 3.06 23.27
C THR A 553 -18.03 4.08 22.91
N SER A 554 -17.14 3.77 21.95
CA SER A 554 -16.19 4.76 21.40
C SER A 554 -16.17 4.83 19.87
N SER A 555 -17.19 4.30 19.18
CA SER A 555 -17.44 4.72 17.80
C SER A 555 -17.91 6.17 17.87
N GLY A 556 -17.06 7.10 17.44
CA GLY A 556 -17.48 8.49 17.24
C GLY A 556 -18.82 8.48 16.51
N GLN A 557 -19.83 9.09 17.13
CA GLN A 557 -21.12 9.31 16.49
C GLN A 557 -20.84 10.04 15.18
N LEU A 558 -20.98 9.32 14.05
CA LEU A 558 -21.17 9.98 12.77
C LEU A 558 -22.44 10.81 12.96
N GLY A 559 -22.37 12.13 12.78
CA GLY A 559 -23.55 12.99 12.86
C GLY A 559 -24.64 12.51 11.89
N TRP A 560 -25.86 13.03 12.04
CA TRP A 560 -27.00 12.75 11.15
C TRP A 560 -26.67 12.82 9.64
N HIS A 561 -25.63 13.56 9.26
CA HIS A 561 -25.14 13.68 7.88
C HIS A 561 -24.30 12.49 7.39
N GLY A 562 -23.59 11.80 8.27
CA GLY A 562 -22.78 10.63 7.91
C GLY A 562 -23.62 9.39 7.60
N GLU A 563 -24.75 9.21 8.29
CA GLU A 563 -25.68 8.09 8.05
C GLU A 563 -26.46 8.24 6.73
N LEU A 564 -26.71 9.48 6.28
CA LEU A 564 -27.41 9.78 5.02
C LEU A 564 -26.48 9.83 3.79
N ALA A 565 -25.17 9.84 3.97
CA ALA A 565 -24.21 9.96 2.87
C ALA A 565 -24.39 8.88 1.78
N PRO A 566 -24.53 7.57 2.11
CA PRO A 566 -24.75 6.53 1.10
C PRO A 566 -26.01 6.75 0.25
N VAL A 567 -27.08 7.28 0.86
CA VAL A 567 -28.34 7.58 0.18
C VAL A 567 -28.17 8.77 -0.78
N VAL A 568 -27.48 9.83 -0.34
CA VAL A 568 -27.19 11.00 -1.21
C VAL A 568 -26.31 10.60 -2.40
N PHE A 569 -25.27 9.80 -2.17
CA PHE A 569 -24.42 9.26 -3.23
C PHE A 569 -25.20 8.33 -4.17
N GLY A 570 -26.08 7.49 -3.61
CA GLY A 570 -26.99 6.64 -4.38
C GLY A 570 -27.93 7.45 -5.28
N ILE A 571 -28.54 8.52 -4.77
CA ILE A 571 -29.41 9.41 -5.57
C ILE A 571 -28.61 10.10 -6.69
N CYS A 572 -27.42 10.62 -6.39
CA CYS A 572 -26.56 11.21 -7.41
C CYS A 572 -26.19 10.17 -8.49
N TRP A 573 -25.93 8.94 -8.08
CA TRP A 573 -25.62 7.85 -8.98
C TRP A 573 -26.81 7.44 -9.85
N PHE A 574 -28.00 7.35 -9.26
CA PHE A 574 -29.26 7.12 -9.99
C PHE A 574 -29.47 8.16 -11.11
N LEU A 575 -29.29 9.44 -10.80
CA LEU A 575 -29.47 10.53 -11.76
C LEU A 575 -28.46 10.45 -12.91
N VAL A 576 -27.19 10.19 -12.60
CA VAL A 576 -26.13 10.04 -13.61
C VAL A 576 -26.33 8.78 -14.45
N GLU A 577 -26.67 7.65 -13.83
CA GLU A 577 -26.89 6.39 -14.55
C GLU A 577 -28.12 6.43 -15.45
N THR A 578 -29.17 7.16 -15.06
CA THR A 578 -30.31 7.45 -15.92
C THR A 578 -29.86 8.11 -17.23
N SER A 579 -28.88 9.02 -17.17
CA SER A 579 -28.30 9.66 -18.35
C SER A 579 -27.34 8.77 -19.14
N ILE A 580 -26.50 7.98 -18.46
CA ILE A 580 -25.54 7.05 -19.07
C ILE A 580 -26.27 5.96 -19.87
N TYR A 581 -27.16 5.21 -19.22
CA TYR A 581 -27.94 4.18 -19.91
C TYR A 581 -28.91 4.79 -20.92
N GLY A 582 -29.46 5.96 -20.62
CA GLY A 582 -30.24 6.74 -21.57
C GLY A 582 -29.50 6.99 -22.89
N ILE A 583 -28.28 7.53 -22.86
CA ILE A 583 -27.49 7.70 -24.09
C ILE A 583 -27.13 6.34 -24.70
N LEU A 584 -26.63 5.40 -23.89
CA LEU A 584 -26.10 4.13 -24.38
C LEU A 584 -27.08 3.38 -25.29
N PHE A 585 -28.35 3.32 -24.90
CA PHE A 585 -29.40 2.63 -25.66
C PHE A 585 -29.94 3.43 -26.85
N TRP A 586 -29.91 4.76 -26.78
CA TRP A 586 -30.53 5.63 -27.78
C TRP A 586 -29.55 6.28 -28.74
N THR A 587 -28.23 6.13 -28.55
CA THR A 587 -27.19 6.77 -29.39
C THR A 587 -27.37 6.50 -30.88
N PRO A 588 -27.61 5.26 -31.36
CA PRO A 588 -27.79 5.02 -32.79
C PRO A 588 -28.98 5.79 -33.37
N LEU A 589 -30.11 5.81 -32.66
CA LEU A 589 -31.31 6.57 -33.04
C LEU A 589 -31.12 8.09 -32.92
N LEU A 590 -30.35 8.57 -31.95
CA LEU A 590 -29.99 9.98 -31.81
C LEU A 590 -29.11 10.43 -33.00
N LEU A 591 -28.16 9.59 -33.43
CA LEU A 591 -27.33 9.85 -34.60
C LEU A 591 -28.14 9.80 -35.89
N GLU A 592 -29.05 8.84 -36.03
CA GLU A 592 -30.00 8.80 -37.15
C GLU A 592 -30.86 10.07 -37.21
N ALA A 593 -31.45 10.49 -36.08
CA ALA A 593 -32.25 11.71 -35.97
C ALA A 593 -31.41 12.97 -36.26
N LEU A 594 -30.14 12.98 -35.86
CA LEU A 594 -29.21 14.08 -36.12
C LEU A 594 -28.85 14.18 -37.61
N LEU A 595 -28.55 13.05 -38.26
CA LEU A 595 -28.19 12.99 -39.69
C LEU A 595 -29.39 13.28 -40.61
N THR A 596 -30.58 12.85 -40.21
CA THR A 596 -31.83 13.09 -40.97
C THR A 596 -32.48 14.44 -40.68
N HIS A 597 -31.85 15.28 -39.85
CA HIS A 597 -32.40 16.56 -39.38
C HIS A 597 -33.77 16.44 -38.69
N ASN A 598 -34.13 15.26 -38.18
CA ASN A 598 -35.43 14.99 -37.56
C ASN A 598 -35.34 14.91 -36.02
N PHE A 599 -34.54 15.78 -35.40
CA PHE A 599 -34.33 15.74 -33.95
C PHE A 599 -35.58 16.16 -33.16
N ASP A 600 -36.43 17.01 -33.73
CA ASP A 600 -37.66 17.54 -33.11
C ASP A 600 -38.94 16.84 -33.59
N GLY A 601 -38.82 15.82 -34.45
CA GLY A 601 -39.98 15.05 -34.94
C GLY A 601 -40.81 15.73 -36.03
N THR A 602 -40.34 16.84 -36.58
CA THR A 602 -41.09 17.67 -37.51
C THR A 602 -41.00 17.20 -38.97
N HIS A 603 -40.04 16.32 -39.29
CA HIS A 603 -39.82 15.80 -40.63
C HIS A 603 -40.30 14.34 -40.76
N PRO A 604 -40.96 13.96 -41.88
CA PRO A 604 -41.38 12.59 -42.09
C PRO A 604 -40.17 11.66 -42.24
N THR A 605 -40.16 10.57 -41.47
CA THR A 605 -39.13 9.52 -41.54
C THR A 605 -39.24 8.75 -42.84
N THR A 606 -38.38 9.07 -43.82
CA THR A 606 -38.28 8.30 -45.07
C THR A 606 -37.41 7.07 -44.86
N HIS A 607 -38.02 5.92 -44.59
CA HIS A 607 -37.30 4.64 -44.59
C HIS A 607 -37.05 4.20 -46.04
N THR A 608 -35.78 4.14 -46.45
CA THR A 608 -35.41 3.56 -47.74
C THR A 608 -35.58 2.05 -47.71
N THR A 609 -36.27 1.48 -48.69
CA THR A 609 -36.54 0.03 -48.79
C THR A 609 -35.38 -0.78 -49.37
N ASP A 610 -34.30 -0.13 -49.82
CA ASP A 610 -33.11 -0.79 -50.37
C ASP A 610 -32.19 -1.31 -49.26
N SER A 611 -31.96 -2.64 -49.25
CA SER A 611 -31.15 -3.31 -48.23
C SER A 611 -29.68 -2.88 -48.20
N LYS A 612 -29.13 -2.47 -49.36
CA LYS A 612 -27.73 -2.01 -49.47
C LYS A 612 -27.52 -0.61 -48.90
N THR A 613 -28.43 0.32 -49.16
CA THR A 613 -28.34 1.69 -48.63
C THR A 613 -28.61 1.70 -47.12
N LEU A 614 -29.53 0.86 -46.63
CA LEU A 614 -29.76 0.65 -45.21
C LEU A 614 -28.51 0.08 -44.49
N ALA A 615 -27.84 -0.91 -45.08
CA ALA A 615 -26.62 -1.48 -44.50
C ALA A 615 -25.48 -0.45 -44.41
N LEU A 616 -25.33 0.40 -45.44
CA LEU A 616 -24.33 1.47 -45.44
C LEU A 616 -24.65 2.57 -44.40
N ALA A 617 -25.91 2.96 -44.27
CA ALA A 617 -26.35 3.92 -43.26
C ALA A 617 -26.13 3.39 -41.83
N ASN A 618 -26.44 2.11 -41.59
CA ASN A 618 -26.18 1.48 -40.29
C ASN A 618 -24.67 1.40 -39.98
N ALA A 619 -23.83 1.14 -40.98
CA ALA A 619 -22.37 1.13 -40.83
C ALA A 619 -21.81 2.53 -40.51
N GLU A 620 -22.38 3.59 -41.12
CA GLU A 620 -22.03 4.98 -40.82
C GLU A 620 -22.41 5.36 -39.38
N ILE A 621 -23.63 5.03 -38.94
CA ILE A 621 -24.09 5.26 -37.55
C ILE A 621 -23.21 4.49 -36.55
N ALA A 622 -22.80 3.27 -36.88
CA ALA A 622 -21.89 2.50 -36.05
C ALA A 622 -20.51 3.17 -35.90
N LEU A 623 -19.93 3.66 -37.00
CA LEU A 623 -18.66 4.38 -36.97
C LEU A 623 -18.76 5.70 -36.18
N LEU A 624 -19.85 6.43 -36.33
CA LEU A 624 -20.12 7.65 -35.57
C LEU A 624 -20.32 7.36 -34.07
N SER A 625 -20.94 6.24 -33.72
CA SER A 625 -21.08 5.80 -32.32
C SER A 625 -19.71 5.53 -31.68
N VAL A 626 -18.77 4.94 -32.42
CA VAL A 626 -17.38 4.78 -31.96
C VAL A 626 -16.74 6.13 -31.67
N ALA A 627 -16.96 7.12 -32.54
CA ALA A 627 -16.44 8.48 -32.33
C ALA A 627 -17.07 9.21 -31.12
N VAL A 628 -18.26 8.81 -30.66
CA VAL A 628 -18.87 9.29 -29.41
C VAL A 628 -18.23 8.64 -28.19
N PHE A 629 -18.11 7.32 -28.17
CA PHE A 629 -17.69 6.59 -26.96
C PHE A 629 -16.17 6.44 -26.80
N ALA A 630 -15.36 6.51 -27.87
CA ALA A 630 -13.91 6.43 -27.75
C ALA A 630 -13.29 7.60 -26.96
N PRO A 631 -13.68 8.88 -27.19
CA PRO A 631 -13.27 9.99 -26.34
C PRO A 631 -13.78 9.84 -24.89
N ALA A 632 -14.99 9.33 -24.70
CA ALA A 632 -15.55 9.08 -23.38
C ALA A 632 -14.71 8.08 -22.58
N ALA A 633 -14.28 6.98 -23.21
CA ALA A 633 -13.39 6.00 -22.61
C ALA A 633 -12.01 6.61 -22.26
N ALA A 634 -11.43 7.41 -23.16
CA ALA A 634 -10.14 8.08 -22.90
C ALA A 634 -10.22 9.06 -21.72
N ILE A 635 -11.27 9.89 -21.68
CA ILE A 635 -11.50 10.86 -20.61
C ILE A 635 -11.81 10.16 -19.28
N MET A 636 -12.60 9.09 -19.29
CA MET A 636 -12.88 8.28 -18.10
C MET A 636 -11.60 7.73 -17.47
N ASN A 637 -10.72 7.12 -18.27
CA ASN A 637 -9.46 6.57 -17.78
C ASN A 637 -8.50 7.66 -17.30
N GLY A 638 -8.36 8.74 -18.07
CA GLY A 638 -7.53 9.90 -17.73
C GLY A 638 -7.99 10.58 -16.44
N ASN A 639 -9.28 10.84 -16.30
CA ASN A 639 -9.85 11.45 -15.10
C ASN A 639 -9.70 10.54 -13.87
N SER A 640 -9.85 9.23 -14.04
CA SER A 640 -9.61 8.25 -12.97
C SER A 640 -8.15 8.26 -12.50
N PHE A 641 -7.20 8.41 -13.41
CA PHE A 641 -5.78 8.54 -13.06
C PHE A 641 -5.47 9.86 -12.35
N LEU A 642 -5.99 10.98 -12.87
CA LEU A 642 -5.82 12.31 -12.27
C LEU A 642 -6.45 12.38 -10.87
N SER A 643 -7.65 11.85 -10.70
CA SER A 643 -8.35 11.74 -9.40
C SER A 643 -7.56 10.91 -8.39
N LYS A 644 -6.92 9.81 -8.81
CA LYS A 644 -6.02 9.04 -7.95
C LYS A 644 -4.79 9.86 -7.52
N ARG A 645 -4.25 10.72 -8.39
CA ARG A 645 -3.07 11.54 -8.11
C ARG A 645 -3.38 12.73 -7.21
N SER A 646 -4.49 13.43 -7.45
CA SER A 646 -4.89 14.63 -6.68
C SER A 646 -5.61 14.27 -5.36
N GLN A 647 -6.25 13.09 -5.29
CA GLN A 647 -7.19 12.71 -4.22
C GLN A 647 -8.43 13.63 -4.11
N GLU A 648 -8.64 14.55 -5.06
CA GLU A 648 -9.77 15.48 -5.10
C GLU A 648 -10.98 14.88 -5.84
N ARG A 649 -11.48 13.73 -5.33
CA ARG A 649 -12.51 12.93 -6.00
C ARG A 649 -13.80 13.72 -6.31
N ASN A 650 -14.11 14.72 -5.49
CA ASN A 650 -15.27 15.58 -5.63
C ASN A 650 -15.21 16.47 -6.89
N TRP A 651 -14.08 17.13 -7.12
CA TRP A 651 -13.90 18.02 -8.27
C TRP A 651 -13.81 17.21 -9.56
N HIS A 652 -13.04 16.11 -9.53
CA HIS A 652 -12.92 15.20 -10.66
C HIS A 652 -14.24 14.50 -11.04
N GLY A 653 -15.11 14.21 -10.07
CA GLY A 653 -16.42 13.64 -10.34
C GLY A 653 -17.45 14.69 -10.74
N GLY A 654 -17.61 15.76 -9.95
CA GLY A 654 -18.72 16.69 -10.10
C GLY A 654 -18.59 17.66 -11.27
N VAL A 655 -17.39 18.20 -11.56
CA VAL A 655 -17.22 19.20 -12.63
C VAL A 655 -17.52 18.61 -14.00
N LEU A 656 -17.03 17.40 -14.29
CA LEU A 656 -17.24 16.74 -15.57
C LEU A 656 -18.71 16.34 -15.77
N VAL A 657 -19.41 15.98 -14.70
CA VAL A 657 -20.85 15.70 -14.74
C VAL A 657 -21.66 16.99 -14.98
N VAL A 658 -21.27 18.12 -14.38
CA VAL A 658 -21.89 19.42 -14.69
C VAL A 658 -21.67 19.79 -16.16
N ILE A 659 -20.44 19.61 -16.67
CA ILE A 659 -20.12 19.86 -18.09
C ILE A 659 -20.99 18.98 -19.00
N SER A 660 -21.16 17.70 -18.66
CA SER A 660 -22.06 16.78 -19.37
C SER A 660 -23.51 17.30 -19.35
N GLY A 661 -24.00 17.72 -18.19
CA GLY A 661 -25.36 18.24 -18.06
C GLY A 661 -25.59 19.51 -18.88
N ILE A 662 -24.62 20.43 -18.91
CA ILE A 662 -24.69 21.63 -19.76
C ILE A 662 -24.68 21.24 -21.24
N ALA A 663 -23.84 20.28 -21.65
CA ALA A 663 -23.79 19.82 -23.04
C ALA A 663 -25.13 19.22 -23.49
N PHE A 664 -25.80 18.44 -22.64
CA PHE A 664 -27.15 17.94 -22.91
C PHE A 664 -28.22 19.04 -23.03
N LEU A 665 -28.18 20.05 -22.16
CA LEU A 665 -29.11 21.18 -22.21
C LEU A 665 -28.91 22.01 -23.48
N VAL A 666 -27.67 22.17 -23.93
CA VAL A 666 -27.32 22.97 -25.11
C VAL A 666 -27.54 22.18 -26.40
N LEU A 667 -27.45 20.85 -26.37
CA LEU A 667 -27.50 19.97 -27.54
C LEU A 667 -28.66 20.28 -28.51
N PRO A 668 -29.94 20.33 -28.08
CA PRO A 668 -31.04 20.67 -29.00
C PRO A 668 -30.84 22.05 -29.67
N THR A 669 -30.48 23.07 -28.89
CA THR A 669 -30.26 24.44 -29.42
C THR A 669 -29.04 24.55 -30.36
N ALA A 670 -28.01 23.73 -30.11
CA ALA A 670 -26.82 23.66 -30.95
C ALA A 670 -27.13 23.05 -32.33
N ILE A 671 -28.03 22.07 -32.38
CA ILE A 671 -28.49 21.46 -33.64
C ILE A 671 -29.23 22.51 -34.49
N PHE A 672 -30.14 23.28 -33.88
CA PHE A 672 -30.91 24.31 -34.60
C PHE A 672 -30.04 25.44 -35.18
N ARG A 673 -28.97 25.85 -34.48
CA ARG A 673 -28.15 27.02 -34.88
C ARG A 673 -26.86 26.67 -35.60
N GLY A 674 -26.21 25.57 -35.21
CA GLY A 674 -24.88 25.16 -35.67
C GLY A 674 -24.87 23.92 -36.56
N GLY A 675 -26.04 23.35 -36.85
CA GLY A 675 -26.19 22.16 -37.70
C GLY A 675 -25.72 20.86 -37.04
N VAL A 676 -25.66 19.80 -37.86
CA VAL A 676 -25.34 18.41 -37.45
C VAL A 676 -24.01 18.32 -36.68
N VAL A 677 -22.98 19.05 -37.14
CA VAL A 677 -21.64 19.02 -36.55
C VAL A 677 -21.64 19.55 -35.11
N ALA A 678 -22.34 20.66 -34.86
CA ALA A 678 -22.43 21.23 -33.51
C ALA A 678 -23.19 20.29 -32.56
N GLY A 679 -24.26 19.64 -33.05
CA GLY A 679 -24.97 18.60 -32.29
C GLY A 679 -24.09 17.40 -31.96
N PHE A 680 -23.32 16.93 -32.93
CA PHE A 680 -22.41 15.79 -32.75
C PHE A 680 -21.31 16.09 -31.71
N ILE A 681 -20.71 17.28 -31.75
CA ILE A 681 -19.72 17.71 -30.75
C ILE A 681 -20.34 17.75 -29.34
N MET A 682 -21.55 18.30 -29.19
CA MET A 682 -22.22 18.35 -27.90
C MET A 682 -22.55 16.95 -27.38
N LEU A 683 -22.91 16.01 -28.25
CA LEU A 683 -23.14 14.61 -27.89
C LEU A 683 -21.86 13.93 -27.39
N ILE A 684 -20.70 14.18 -28.02
CA ILE A 684 -19.39 13.69 -27.55
C ILE A 684 -19.08 14.23 -26.16
N ILE A 685 -19.26 15.53 -25.93
CA ILE A 685 -18.98 16.17 -24.63
C ILE A 685 -19.93 15.62 -23.55
N ALA A 686 -21.22 15.47 -23.87
CA ALA A 686 -22.22 14.91 -22.98
C ALA A 686 -21.86 13.48 -22.54
N ALA A 687 -21.55 12.60 -23.49
CA ALA A 687 -21.13 11.23 -23.22
C ALA A 687 -19.81 11.18 -22.44
N ALA A 688 -18.81 11.97 -22.83
CA ALA A 688 -17.52 11.98 -22.15
C ALA A 688 -17.61 12.42 -20.70
N GLY A 689 -18.35 13.50 -20.41
CA GLY A 689 -18.50 13.98 -19.04
C GLY A 689 -19.34 13.05 -18.16
N ALA A 690 -20.35 12.37 -18.73
CA ALA A 690 -21.18 11.41 -17.99
C ALA A 690 -20.38 10.17 -17.58
N TRP A 691 -19.57 9.58 -18.48
CA TRP A 691 -18.75 8.41 -18.15
C TRP A 691 -17.54 8.74 -17.29
N ALA A 692 -17.06 10.00 -17.30
CA ALA A 692 -15.86 10.40 -16.58
C ALA A 692 -15.95 10.23 -15.05
N VAL A 693 -17.15 10.14 -14.51
CA VAL A 693 -17.42 10.03 -13.07
C VAL A 693 -17.31 8.61 -12.51
N HIS A 694 -17.30 7.57 -13.36
CA HIS A 694 -17.26 6.16 -12.92
C HIS A 694 -16.11 5.87 -11.95
N GLY A 695 -14.87 6.23 -12.28
CA GLY A 695 -13.73 5.95 -11.39
C GLY A 695 -13.76 6.73 -10.07
N PRO A 696 -13.86 8.07 -10.10
CA PRO A 696 -13.88 8.89 -8.89
C PRO A 696 -15.05 8.55 -7.96
N LEU A 697 -16.27 8.44 -8.48
CA LEU A 697 -17.46 8.29 -7.65
C LEU A 697 -17.65 6.85 -7.15
N TRP A 698 -17.24 5.83 -7.93
CA TRP A 698 -17.38 4.45 -7.50
C TRP A 698 -16.39 4.07 -6.38
N SER A 699 -15.23 4.72 -6.34
CA SER A 699 -14.22 4.49 -5.28
C SER A 699 -14.46 5.29 -3.99
N TRP A 700 -15.38 6.25 -4.01
CA TRP A 700 -15.49 7.26 -2.94
C TRP A 700 -16.35 6.81 -1.74
N PRO A 701 -17.54 6.20 -1.89
CA PRO A 701 -18.32 5.72 -0.75
C PRO A 701 -17.54 4.79 0.19
N ALA A 702 -16.74 3.89 -0.39
CA ALA A 702 -15.93 2.92 0.33
C ALA A 702 -14.80 3.55 1.17
N SER A 703 -14.47 4.83 0.96
CA SER A 703 -13.37 5.50 1.67
C SER A 703 -13.79 6.11 3.01
N PHE A 704 -15.09 6.39 3.22
CA PHE A 704 -15.59 6.99 4.46
C PHE A 704 -16.51 6.06 5.26
N LEU A 705 -16.92 4.91 4.71
CA LEU A 705 -17.67 3.89 5.43
C LEU A 705 -16.75 2.93 6.18
N VAL A 706 -17.09 2.62 7.44
CA VAL A 706 -16.29 1.77 8.35
C VAL A 706 -17.08 0.52 8.74
N GLY A 707 -16.40 -0.62 8.81
CA GLY A 707 -16.97 -1.88 9.31
C GLY A 707 -18.13 -2.41 8.45
N PRO A 708 -19.17 -3.01 9.06
CA PRO A 708 -20.33 -3.56 8.35
C PRO A 708 -21.11 -2.55 7.49
N ALA A 709 -21.05 -1.25 7.82
CA ALA A 709 -21.70 -0.19 7.03
C ALA A 709 -21.10 -0.04 5.62
N LYS A 710 -19.88 -0.52 5.40
CA LYS A 710 -19.20 -0.47 4.09
C LYS A 710 -19.86 -1.38 3.06
N SER A 711 -20.28 -2.59 3.43
CA SER A 711 -20.93 -3.51 2.49
C SER A 711 -22.35 -3.06 2.15
N SER A 712 -23.12 -2.62 3.15
CA SER A 712 -24.49 -2.11 2.94
C SER A 712 -24.52 -0.82 2.10
N GLY A 713 -23.58 0.10 2.32
CA GLY A 713 -23.47 1.33 1.52
C GLY A 713 -23.12 1.08 0.06
N ILE A 714 -22.22 0.12 -0.23
CA ILE A 714 -21.90 -0.29 -1.61
C ILE A 714 -23.13 -0.93 -2.28
N ALA A 715 -23.86 -1.76 -1.55
CA ALA A 715 -25.06 -2.41 -2.07
C ALA A 715 -26.15 -1.39 -2.41
N CYS A 716 -26.41 -0.42 -1.52
CA CYS A 716 -27.35 0.69 -1.76
C CYS A 716 -26.97 1.50 -3.01
N TYR A 717 -25.70 1.84 -3.15
CA TYR A 717 -25.19 2.56 -4.32
C TYR A 717 -25.44 1.77 -5.62
N ASN A 718 -25.14 0.46 -5.64
CA ASN A 718 -25.36 -0.38 -6.82
C ASN A 718 -26.85 -0.49 -7.19
N THR A 719 -27.73 -0.64 -6.20
CA THR A 719 -29.19 -0.64 -6.39
C THR A 719 -29.68 0.66 -7.03
N CYS A 720 -29.23 1.82 -6.53
CA CYS A 720 -29.62 3.10 -7.11
C CYS A 720 -29.12 3.25 -8.55
N GLY A 721 -27.92 2.76 -8.86
CA GLY A 721 -27.39 2.75 -10.23
C GLY A 721 -28.23 1.89 -11.18
N ALA A 722 -28.55 0.67 -10.76
CA ALA A 722 -29.40 -0.24 -11.53
C ALA A 722 -30.81 0.31 -11.74
N ALA A 723 -31.38 0.98 -10.72
CA ALA A 723 -32.65 1.69 -10.86
C ALA A 723 -32.56 2.83 -11.89
N GLY A 724 -31.44 3.56 -11.95
CA GLY A 724 -31.19 4.56 -13.00
C GLY A 724 -31.12 3.94 -14.39
N GLY A 725 -30.44 2.79 -14.51
CA GLY A 725 -30.38 2.00 -15.75
C GLY A 725 -31.73 1.46 -16.22
N PHE A 726 -32.67 1.18 -15.30
CA PHE A 726 -34.06 0.86 -15.63
C PHE A 726 -34.83 2.12 -16.10
N VAL A 727 -34.72 3.23 -15.36
CA VAL A 727 -35.51 4.44 -15.65
C VAL A 727 -35.07 5.14 -16.94
N GLY A 728 -33.77 5.22 -17.23
CA GLY A 728 -33.22 5.98 -18.35
C GLY A 728 -33.79 5.60 -19.73
N PRO A 729 -33.67 4.34 -20.17
CA PRO A 729 -34.12 3.92 -21.49
C PRO A 729 -35.64 4.06 -21.67
N TYR A 730 -36.40 3.72 -20.63
CA TYR A 730 -37.85 3.90 -20.59
C TYR A 730 -38.24 5.39 -20.72
N LEU A 731 -37.59 6.25 -19.94
CA LEU A 731 -37.92 7.67 -19.85
C LEU A 731 -37.65 8.40 -21.17
N ILE A 732 -36.53 8.10 -21.86
CA ILE A 732 -36.28 8.65 -23.20
C ILE A 732 -37.33 8.16 -24.18
N GLY A 733 -37.65 6.86 -24.17
CA GLY A 733 -38.67 6.29 -25.04
C GLY A 733 -40.03 6.96 -24.87
N TYR A 734 -40.48 7.08 -23.62
CA TYR A 734 -41.74 7.74 -23.26
C TYR A 734 -41.80 9.21 -23.68
N LEU A 735 -40.76 9.99 -23.40
CA LEU A 735 -40.74 11.40 -23.74
C LEU A 735 -40.64 11.62 -25.26
N SER A 736 -39.89 10.78 -25.96
CA SER A 736 -39.78 10.85 -27.42
C SER A 736 -41.11 10.55 -28.11
N ASP A 737 -41.86 9.53 -27.66
CA ASP A 737 -43.20 9.23 -28.20
C ASP A 737 -44.21 10.33 -27.87
N ARG A 738 -44.14 10.90 -26.66
CA ARG A 738 -45.13 11.89 -26.20
C ARG A 738 -44.97 13.25 -26.88
N TYR A 739 -43.73 13.67 -27.12
CA TYR A 739 -43.42 14.99 -27.66
C TYR A 739 -42.94 14.97 -29.12
N GLY A 740 -42.82 13.78 -29.71
CA GLY A 740 -42.47 13.59 -31.12
C GLY A 740 -40.97 13.65 -31.44
N GLY A 741 -40.08 13.96 -30.50
CA GLY A 741 -38.65 14.12 -30.78
C GLY A 741 -37.75 13.90 -29.57
N PHE A 742 -36.43 13.99 -29.79
CA PHE A 742 -35.41 13.71 -28.78
C PHE A 742 -34.98 14.94 -27.97
N ALA A 743 -35.44 16.15 -28.31
CA ALA A 743 -35.09 17.36 -27.55
C ALA A 743 -35.57 17.35 -26.07
N PRO A 744 -36.85 17.02 -25.75
CA PRO A 744 -37.31 16.98 -24.36
C PRO A 744 -36.55 16.02 -23.44
N PRO A 745 -36.22 14.77 -23.84
CA PRO A 745 -35.41 13.90 -22.99
C PRO A 745 -34.00 14.45 -22.76
N MET A 746 -33.37 15.10 -23.74
CA MET A 746 -32.04 15.71 -23.54
C MET A 746 -32.05 16.82 -22.48
N PHE A 747 -33.09 17.65 -22.45
CA PHE A 747 -33.21 18.67 -21.41
C PHE A 747 -33.32 18.06 -20.01
N LEU A 748 -34.08 16.96 -19.87
CA LEU A 748 -34.27 16.29 -18.59
C LEU A 748 -32.97 15.63 -18.09
N LEU A 749 -32.27 14.90 -18.97
CA LEU A 749 -30.97 14.29 -18.62
C LEU A 749 -29.93 15.36 -18.27
N GLY A 750 -29.95 16.48 -19.00
CA GLY A 750 -29.11 17.64 -18.70
C GLY A 750 -29.37 18.19 -17.29
N ALA A 751 -30.63 18.36 -16.91
CA ALA A 751 -31.00 18.77 -15.55
C ALA A 751 -30.55 17.76 -14.48
N PHE A 752 -30.73 16.46 -14.73
CA PHE A 752 -30.28 15.39 -13.81
C PHE A 752 -28.77 15.44 -13.57
N ASN A 753 -27.98 15.56 -14.64
CA ASN A 753 -26.52 15.64 -14.52
C ASN A 753 -26.08 16.93 -13.83
N VAL A 754 -26.66 18.10 -14.14
CA VAL A 754 -26.32 19.35 -13.43
C VAL A 754 -26.61 19.23 -11.92
N LEU A 755 -27.79 18.73 -11.55
CA LEU A 755 -28.17 18.56 -10.14
C LEU A 755 -27.25 17.58 -9.40
N ALA A 756 -26.97 16.43 -10.01
CA ALA A 756 -26.07 15.44 -9.45
C ALA A 756 -24.64 16.00 -9.30
N GLY A 757 -24.10 16.63 -10.35
CA GLY A 757 -22.76 17.19 -10.36
C GLY A 757 -22.56 18.29 -9.32
N LEU A 758 -23.52 19.21 -9.18
CA LEU A 758 -23.49 20.23 -8.13
C LEU A 758 -23.54 19.61 -6.73
N LYS A 759 -24.35 18.57 -6.54
CA LYS A 759 -24.44 17.91 -5.24
C LYS A 759 -23.15 17.14 -4.88
N ILE A 760 -22.53 16.49 -5.86
CA ILE A 760 -21.24 15.81 -5.71
C ILE A 760 -20.15 16.81 -5.27
N ILE A 761 -20.14 18.03 -5.81
CA ILE A 761 -19.19 19.10 -5.41
C ILE A 761 -19.47 19.56 -3.97
N ASP A 762 -20.74 19.77 -3.62
CA ASP A 762 -21.17 20.28 -2.31
C ASP A 762 -20.85 19.31 -1.15
N THR A 763 -20.85 17.99 -1.40
CA THR A 763 -20.71 16.95 -0.36
C THR A 763 -19.41 17.04 0.46
N VAL A 764 -18.36 17.71 -0.04
CA VAL A 764 -17.10 17.94 0.70
C VAL A 764 -17.23 19.00 1.80
N ARG A 765 -18.08 20.01 1.63
CA ARG A 765 -18.25 21.07 2.65
C ARG A 765 -18.88 20.55 3.94
N VAL A 766 -19.63 19.45 3.84
CA VAL A 766 -20.28 18.79 4.96
C VAL A 766 -19.31 17.87 5.70
N LEU A 767 -18.54 17.04 4.98
CA LEU A 767 -17.58 16.09 5.57
C LEU A 767 -16.35 16.77 6.19
N VAL A 768 -15.93 17.94 5.70
CA VAL A 768 -14.79 18.71 6.24
C VAL A 768 -15.17 19.58 7.44
N ARG A 769 -16.47 19.85 7.66
CA ARG A 769 -16.93 20.59 8.85
C ARG A 769 -17.07 19.71 10.10
N GLU A 770 -17.11 18.39 9.94
CA GLU A 770 -17.33 17.43 11.03
C GLU A 770 -16.07 16.64 11.43
N ASN A 771 -14.93 16.87 10.76
CA ASN A 771 -13.59 16.47 11.22
C ASN A 771 -12.81 17.71 11.67
#